data_AF-A0A813DNI2-F1
#
_entry.id   AF-A0A813DNI2-F1
#
_cell.length_a   1.000
_cell.length_b   1.000
_cell.length_c   1.000
_cell.angle_alpha   90.00
_cell.angle_beta   90.00
_cell.angle_gamma   90.00
#
_symmetry.space_group_name_H-M   'P 1'
#
loop_
_entity.id
_entity.type
_entity.pdbx_description
1 polymer ?
#
loop_
_entity_poly.entity_id
_entity_poly.type
_entity_poly.pdbx_seq_one_letter_code
_entity_poly.pdbx_strand_id
1 'polypeptide(L)'
;MRHVKALGPDLLLGCAENFRSAEEIAISARTLSFSPAGLVLTGATSPVFVQLVGAKIANYIMSPISWMPGSASPPSSCSVFGSAEGFASEYRQRWGEDALPQSAEAAAGGIALLAAVQAAGTLESEAVRTALLQLDLETFYAQLAFNADGTRRNASMLTLQVQPLGQDQPKNDRWTKSRIVSVGLDGRLSLWPMPTWEKKEIEVYPCSPGEELITQMDENGASNTCEKCSLGRYRTPLATVCEDCEPGQYGMDIGMSQCHSCPQGANCSDGYMPGGPGAMAGYYLLPYGVLSIAPCEPKELCVGGNACEGANSGILCRQCKRGFALPRFGLKRYECTECPSDRWSLGTILITVLLYVLYIWLIVKGTLSASTSIRAIHSVVLKICMNYLQLAATAFEATDFKVMLLTICGRDKADWLIPLISLPERIQYPMQWFISLDCLVAGTRFHEYQVIIMAGLTLMPLAFFLKTLLAMVRKDCVQKRMTPHLRRWWAGFSAWRNKPASLAADAELGSVDRQGDVQDDGRLPLPLREAVLSPSGQSPRTPEAWTPSRFWGGARSPAPPIHRGRDDLTPMSGFDMPFRRSRTNDDCEVVRWVSRHPQTTVFVSSMATRFVNSSIVMSFILHPVVVRMLVVGFECVELDTLRQRNDLDVNCRSDEHMKWLAWSTVGLVVYGLGTPVLLFLALFRVRKRLLRTEVRKRFGFLYNGFELKYYYFESVYMFRKVVILLFFTAPTMYVRMVLMLFTSWTFILIHVHTQPFDNRSYLCLDRLEALSLGALAATVTARLIFDVREELSGQFFEDLAKHWTVDIAIVVMPLLAHAAFISYAAWSLFRNTVLKHLALKLDVWPERMTCLQRWVLGLDNHKQKATIDEDERGLWIDTPACEAAAPSSRLLRHAAPLLASRCTGRTGRTGGGLSSGN
;
A
#
# COMPACT_ATOMS: atom_id res chain seq x y z
N MET A 1 56.39 6.89 38.19
CA MET A 1 55.82 6.92 36.82
C MET A 1 54.80 8.04 36.57
N ARG A 2 53.67 8.16 37.29
CA ARG A 2 52.62 9.18 36.98
C ARG A 2 53.13 10.61 36.75
N HIS A 3 54.05 11.08 37.59
CA HIS A 3 54.70 12.40 37.42
C HIS A 3 55.51 12.51 36.12
N VAL A 4 56.29 11.48 35.76
CA VAL A 4 57.04 11.41 34.49
C VAL A 4 56.10 11.48 33.28
N LYS A 5 54.96 10.75 33.31
CA LYS A 5 53.93 10.85 32.26
C LYS A 5 53.41 12.29 32.10
N ALA A 6 53.19 13.00 33.20
CA ALA A 6 52.68 14.38 33.19
C ALA A 6 53.68 15.40 32.61
N LEU A 7 54.98 15.10 32.61
CA LEU A 7 56.01 15.91 31.96
C LEU A 7 56.06 15.70 30.42
N GLY A 8 55.42 14.65 29.91
CA GLY A 8 55.36 14.34 28.47
C GLY A 8 56.70 14.16 27.74
N PRO A 9 57.72 13.46 28.29
CA PRO A 9 59.01 13.33 27.61
C PRO A 9 58.96 12.37 26.42
N ASP A 10 59.65 12.72 25.33
CA ASP A 10 59.80 11.87 24.13
C ASP A 10 60.63 10.60 24.40
N LEU A 11 61.58 10.67 25.33
CA LEU A 11 62.49 9.58 25.66
C LEU A 11 62.55 9.40 27.18
N LEU A 12 62.25 8.20 27.67
CA LEU A 12 62.52 7.82 29.05
C LEU A 12 63.81 6.99 29.14
N LEU A 13 64.82 7.57 29.78
CA LEU A 13 66.03 6.88 30.22
C LEU A 13 65.84 6.45 31.68
N GLY A 14 65.90 5.16 31.97
CA GLY A 14 65.79 4.60 33.31
C GLY A 14 67.02 3.79 33.70
N CYS A 15 67.73 4.24 34.74
CA CYS A 15 68.72 3.41 35.41
C CYS A 15 68.00 2.53 36.44
N ALA A 16 67.82 1.26 36.11
CA ALA A 16 67.32 0.22 36.99
C ALA A 16 68.51 -0.48 37.67
N GLU A 17 68.50 -0.50 39.01
CA GLU A 17 69.54 -1.14 39.84
C GLU A 17 69.53 -2.68 39.71
N ASN A 18 68.39 -3.25 39.32
CA ASN A 18 68.21 -4.68 39.09
C ASN A 18 67.06 -4.94 38.08
N PHE A 19 66.91 -6.19 37.63
CA PHE A 19 65.89 -6.58 36.66
C PHE A 19 64.44 -6.26 37.09
N ARG A 20 64.11 -6.36 38.39
CA ARG A 20 62.79 -6.01 38.92
C ARG A 20 62.47 -4.53 38.76
N SER A 21 63.44 -3.63 38.97
CA SER A 21 63.22 -2.20 38.74
C SER A 21 62.91 -1.88 37.26
N ALA A 22 63.53 -2.60 36.32
CA ALA A 22 63.22 -2.46 34.89
C ALA A 22 61.81 -3.01 34.56
N GLU A 23 61.45 -4.17 35.12
CA GLU A 23 60.12 -4.79 35.04
C GLU A 23 59.03 -3.84 35.55
N GLU A 24 59.17 -3.33 36.77
CA GLU A 24 58.22 -2.40 37.39
C GLU A 24 58.04 -1.11 36.57
N ILE A 25 59.11 -0.59 35.97
CA ILE A 25 59.04 0.58 35.08
C ILE A 25 58.25 0.25 33.80
N ALA A 26 58.54 -0.88 33.15
CA ALA A 26 57.86 -1.30 31.92
C ALA A 26 56.37 -1.59 32.14
N ILE A 27 56.03 -2.36 33.19
CA ILE A 27 54.65 -2.65 33.58
C ILE A 27 53.92 -1.36 33.99
N SER A 28 54.55 -0.47 34.77
CA SER A 28 53.95 0.82 35.13
C SER A 28 53.69 1.71 33.91
N ALA A 29 54.58 1.71 32.91
CA ALA A 29 54.40 2.46 31.68
C ALA A 29 53.22 1.90 30.85
N ARG A 30 53.09 0.57 30.72
CA ARG A 30 51.96 -0.10 30.07
C ARG A 30 50.63 0.18 30.76
N THR A 31 50.57 0.02 32.09
CA THR A 31 49.36 0.19 32.91
C THR A 31 48.88 1.65 32.94
N LEU A 32 49.79 2.62 32.82
CA LEU A 32 49.44 4.04 32.74
C LEU A 32 49.26 4.54 31.30
N SER A 33 49.32 3.65 30.29
CA SER A 33 49.33 3.99 28.85
C SER A 33 50.33 5.11 28.50
N PHE A 34 51.50 5.09 29.14
CA PHE A 34 52.59 6.03 28.87
C PHE A 34 53.48 5.44 27.77
N SER A 35 53.40 6.01 26.56
CA SER A 35 54.14 5.55 25.37
C SER A 35 55.06 6.67 24.88
N PRO A 36 56.25 6.86 25.47
CA PRO A 36 57.27 7.74 24.91
C PRO A 36 57.76 7.20 23.56
N ALA A 37 58.35 8.05 22.72
CA ALA A 37 58.99 7.64 21.47
C ALA A 37 60.17 6.68 21.69
N GLY A 38 60.76 6.68 22.90
CA GLY A 38 61.75 5.71 23.33
C GLY A 38 61.67 5.34 24.81
N LEU A 39 61.95 4.07 25.10
CA LEU A 39 62.13 3.55 26.46
C LEU A 39 63.46 2.81 26.53
N VAL A 40 64.44 3.40 27.22
CA VAL A 40 65.80 2.84 27.41
C VAL A 40 65.97 2.52 28.89
N LEU A 41 66.12 1.25 29.23
CA LEU A 41 66.18 0.76 30.60
C LEU A 41 67.37 -0.18 30.77
N THR A 42 68.23 0.07 31.76
CA THR A 42 69.36 -0.85 32.06
C THR A 42 68.84 -2.23 32.44
N GLY A 43 69.38 -3.29 31.83
CA GLY A 43 68.99 -4.68 32.11
C GLY A 43 67.70 -5.16 31.43
N ALA A 44 67.01 -4.33 30.65
CA ALA A 44 65.74 -4.67 30.01
C ALA A 44 65.86 -5.45 28.67
N THR A 45 67.04 -5.97 28.35
CA THR A 45 67.28 -6.77 27.14
C THR A 45 67.92 -8.12 27.49
N SER A 46 67.29 -8.87 28.38
CA SER A 46 67.63 -10.27 28.69
C SER A 46 66.44 -11.19 28.38
N PRO A 47 66.66 -12.48 28.07
CA PRO A 47 65.57 -13.44 27.90
C PRO A 47 64.66 -13.54 29.14
N VAL A 48 65.25 -13.43 30.34
CA VAL A 48 64.53 -13.41 31.62
C VAL A 48 63.59 -12.20 31.71
N PHE A 49 64.04 -11.00 31.35
CA PHE A 49 63.17 -9.82 31.32
C PHE A 49 62.00 -10.01 30.35
N VAL A 50 62.24 -10.52 29.14
CA VAL A 50 61.19 -10.80 28.14
C VAL A 50 60.16 -11.80 28.66
N GLN A 51 60.59 -12.81 29.42
CA GLN A 51 59.69 -13.79 30.06
C GLN A 51 58.86 -13.16 31.19
N LEU A 52 59.43 -12.27 32.01
CA LEU A 52 58.75 -11.62 33.13
C LEU A 52 57.67 -10.62 32.69
N VAL A 53 58.00 -9.67 31.79
CA VAL A 53 57.01 -8.67 31.32
C VAL A 53 56.16 -9.17 30.15
N GLY A 54 56.59 -10.27 29.49
CA GLY A 54 56.00 -10.77 28.25
C GLY A 54 56.46 -10.01 27.00
N ALA A 55 56.66 -10.75 25.91
CA ALA A 55 57.17 -10.23 24.62
C ALA A 55 56.48 -8.94 24.14
N LYS A 56 55.13 -8.90 24.18
CA LYS A 56 54.34 -7.72 23.77
C LYS A 56 54.68 -6.43 24.53
N ILE A 57 55.08 -6.52 25.80
CA ILE A 57 55.52 -5.37 26.61
C ILE A 57 57.01 -5.10 26.39
N ALA A 58 57.84 -6.15 26.34
CA ALA A 58 59.28 -6.01 26.14
C ALA A 58 59.66 -5.43 24.78
N ASN A 59 58.90 -5.73 23.72
CA ASN A 59 59.14 -5.25 22.36
C ASN A 59 59.34 -3.72 22.31
N TYR A 60 60.29 -3.29 21.47
CA TYR A 60 60.74 -1.91 21.27
C TYR A 60 61.53 -1.29 22.44
N ILE A 61 61.69 -1.96 23.59
CA ILE A 61 62.55 -1.49 24.69
C ILE A 61 64.03 -1.69 24.34
N MET A 62 64.85 -0.71 24.71
CA MET A 62 66.30 -0.71 24.51
C MET A 62 67.06 -0.78 25.86
N SER A 63 68.28 -1.28 25.85
CA SER A 63 69.22 -1.22 27.00
C SER A 63 70.64 -0.96 26.50
N PRO A 64 71.43 -0.13 27.18
CA PRO A 64 72.87 -0.16 27.03
C PRO A 64 73.41 -1.48 27.63
N ILE A 65 74.43 -2.06 27.02
CA ILE A 65 75.18 -3.22 27.52
C ILE A 65 76.68 -3.00 27.31
N SER A 66 77.51 -3.37 28.30
CA SER A 66 78.96 -3.18 28.24
C SER A 66 79.68 -4.24 27.40
N TRP A 67 79.09 -5.43 27.28
CA TRP A 67 79.68 -6.59 26.62
C TRP A 67 78.61 -7.62 26.24
N MET A 68 78.82 -8.38 25.17
CA MET A 68 77.96 -9.52 24.80
C MET A 68 78.75 -10.58 24.00
N PRO A 69 78.32 -11.86 24.00
CA PRO A 69 78.82 -12.86 23.07
C PRO A 69 78.65 -12.39 21.61
N GLY A 70 79.59 -12.74 20.74
CA GLY A 70 79.60 -12.34 19.32
C GLY A 70 79.80 -10.83 19.02
N SER A 71 80.15 -9.96 19.98
CA SER A 71 80.37 -8.53 19.72
C SER A 71 81.63 -8.26 18.87
N ALA A 72 81.47 -8.17 17.55
CA ALA A 72 82.57 -7.96 16.61
C ALA A 72 82.95 -6.48 16.39
N SER A 73 83.29 -5.72 17.45
CA SER A 73 84.20 -4.55 17.35
C SER A 73 84.52 -3.88 18.70
N PRO A 74 85.80 -3.57 18.97
CA PRO A 74 86.99 -4.09 18.28
C PRO A 74 87.04 -5.63 18.38
N PRO A 75 87.58 -6.34 17.37
CA PRO A 75 87.68 -7.80 17.39
C PRO A 75 88.83 -8.25 18.31
N SER A 76 88.66 -8.02 19.61
CA SER A 76 89.70 -8.13 20.61
C SER A 76 89.85 -9.58 21.11
N SER A 77 91.07 -10.11 20.96
CA SER A 77 91.44 -11.47 21.37
C SER A 77 92.60 -11.42 22.36
N CYS A 78 92.46 -12.06 23.53
CA CYS A 78 93.55 -12.19 24.50
C CYS A 78 94.10 -13.62 24.59
N SER A 79 95.31 -13.73 25.13
CA SER A 79 95.98 -15.02 25.39
C SER A 79 95.28 -15.91 26.43
N VAL A 80 94.29 -15.39 27.17
CA VAL A 80 93.60 -16.11 28.25
C VAL A 80 92.34 -16.82 27.76
N PHE A 81 91.42 -16.09 27.13
CA PHE A 81 90.10 -16.62 26.71
C PHE A 81 89.86 -16.55 25.19
N GLY A 82 90.83 -16.08 24.41
CA GLY A 82 90.61 -15.74 23.02
C GLY A 82 89.60 -14.59 22.90
N SER A 83 88.47 -14.87 22.24
CA SER A 83 87.41 -13.90 21.92
C SER A 83 86.31 -13.83 22.98
N ALA A 84 85.40 -12.86 22.83
CA ALA A 84 84.17 -12.76 23.63
C ALA A 84 83.33 -14.06 23.59
N GLU A 85 83.25 -14.71 22.43
CA GLU A 85 82.56 -16.00 22.29
C GLU A 85 83.32 -17.14 22.98
N GLY A 86 84.66 -17.10 22.94
CA GLY A 86 85.52 -18.03 23.68
C GLY A 86 85.22 -18.00 25.18
N PHE A 87 85.30 -16.81 25.80
CA PHE A 87 84.94 -16.63 27.21
C PHE A 87 83.51 -17.08 27.51
N ALA A 88 82.53 -16.71 26.68
CA ALA A 88 81.13 -17.12 26.87
C ALA A 88 80.96 -18.65 26.85
N SER A 89 81.68 -19.34 25.96
CA SER A 89 81.64 -20.80 25.84
C SER A 89 82.28 -21.51 27.03
N GLU A 90 83.45 -21.04 27.49
CA GLU A 90 84.13 -21.61 28.67
C GLU A 90 83.34 -21.35 29.96
N TYR A 91 82.79 -20.15 30.14
CA TYR A 91 81.96 -19.81 31.29
C TYR A 91 80.73 -20.73 31.37
N ARG A 92 80.04 -20.94 30.25
CA ARG A 92 78.90 -21.85 30.15
C ARG A 92 79.29 -23.30 30.41
N GLN A 93 80.43 -23.75 29.89
CA GLN A 93 80.95 -25.10 30.16
C GLN A 93 81.27 -25.32 31.65
N ARG A 94 81.77 -24.29 32.33
CA ARG A 94 82.21 -24.37 33.73
C ARG A 94 81.08 -24.23 34.75
N TRP A 95 80.09 -23.39 34.47
CA TRP A 95 79.04 -23.01 35.43
C TRP A 95 77.63 -23.45 35.03
N GLY A 96 77.41 -23.89 33.78
CA GLY A 96 76.11 -24.32 33.29
C GLY A 96 75.14 -23.18 32.94
N GLU A 97 75.60 -21.92 32.98
CA GLU A 97 74.81 -20.71 32.75
C GLU A 97 75.49 -19.74 31.77
N ASP A 98 74.74 -18.79 31.23
CA ASP A 98 75.28 -17.79 30.29
C ASP A 98 76.12 -16.71 31.00
N ALA A 99 77.25 -16.34 30.38
CA ALA A 99 78.11 -15.28 30.89
C ALA A 99 77.39 -13.91 30.90
N LEU A 100 77.27 -13.30 32.07
CA LEU A 100 76.79 -11.94 32.22
C LEU A 100 77.89 -10.91 31.89
N PRO A 101 77.54 -9.67 31.46
CA PRO A 101 78.52 -8.61 31.23
C PRO A 101 79.39 -8.33 32.46
N GLN A 102 78.84 -8.44 33.67
CA GLN A 102 79.54 -8.30 34.94
C GLN A 102 80.58 -9.42 35.16
N SER A 103 80.29 -10.65 34.71
CA SER A 103 81.23 -11.77 34.77
C SER A 103 82.41 -11.56 33.83
N ALA A 104 82.15 -11.01 32.63
CA ALA A 104 83.17 -10.62 31.67
C ALA A 104 84.03 -9.45 32.18
N GLU A 105 83.40 -8.44 32.80
CA GLU A 105 84.08 -7.29 33.42
C GLU A 105 84.98 -7.71 34.58
N ALA A 106 84.50 -8.59 35.47
CA ALA A 106 85.29 -9.10 36.59
C ALA A 106 86.52 -9.90 36.11
N ALA A 107 86.36 -10.73 35.07
CA ALA A 107 87.46 -11.44 34.44
C ALA A 107 88.45 -10.48 33.76
N ALA A 108 87.97 -9.44 33.07
CA ALA A 108 88.80 -8.40 32.47
C ALA A 108 89.61 -7.60 33.51
N GLY A 109 89.00 -7.26 34.66
CA GLY A 109 89.69 -6.65 35.80
C GLY A 109 90.81 -7.54 36.35
N GLY A 110 90.57 -8.86 36.44
CA GLY A 110 91.60 -9.84 36.80
C GLY A 110 92.76 -9.89 35.80
N ILE A 111 92.47 -9.84 34.50
CA ILE A 111 93.49 -9.77 33.43
C ILE A 111 94.31 -8.48 33.53
N ALA A 112 93.67 -7.32 33.75
CA ALA A 112 94.36 -6.05 33.90
C ALA A 112 95.31 -6.03 35.12
N LEU A 113 94.85 -6.55 36.26
CA LEU A 113 95.68 -6.66 37.47
C LEU A 113 96.87 -7.61 37.27
N LEU A 114 96.65 -8.77 36.64
CA LEU A 114 97.71 -9.72 36.33
C LEU A 114 98.78 -9.11 35.41
N ALA A 115 98.35 -8.42 34.35
CA ALA A 115 99.25 -7.76 33.41
C ALA A 115 100.07 -6.64 34.08
N ALA A 116 99.46 -5.85 34.97
CA ALA A 116 100.15 -4.79 35.70
C ALA A 116 101.16 -5.34 36.73
N VAL A 117 100.83 -6.42 37.45
CA VAL A 117 101.78 -7.09 38.36
C VAL A 117 102.97 -7.66 37.58
N GLN A 118 102.73 -8.26 36.42
CA GLN A 118 103.80 -8.75 35.53
C GLN A 118 104.69 -7.62 35.01
N ALA A 119 104.10 -6.49 34.60
CA ALA A 119 104.84 -5.31 34.13
C ALA A 119 105.63 -4.60 35.24
N ALA A 120 105.10 -4.56 36.46
CA ALA A 120 105.79 -3.98 37.62
C ALA A 120 106.93 -4.86 38.16
N GLY A 121 106.87 -6.18 37.96
CA GLY A 121 107.85 -7.14 38.49
C GLY A 121 107.85 -7.25 40.02
N THR A 122 106.83 -6.70 40.69
CA THR A 122 106.70 -6.63 42.14
C THR A 122 105.22 -6.63 42.57
N LEU A 123 104.96 -6.88 43.85
CA LEU A 123 103.64 -6.77 44.47
C LEU A 123 103.42 -5.44 45.22
N GLU A 124 104.41 -4.54 45.19
CA GLU A 124 104.30 -3.21 45.82
C GLU A 124 103.23 -2.33 45.15
N SER A 125 102.24 -1.91 45.94
CA SER A 125 101.00 -1.28 45.47
C SER A 125 101.22 -0.07 44.56
N GLU A 126 102.20 0.79 44.84
CA GLU A 126 102.45 2.00 44.05
C GLU A 126 103.13 1.71 42.69
N ALA A 127 103.95 0.66 42.64
CA ALA A 127 104.55 0.18 41.40
C ALA A 127 103.49 -0.49 40.51
N VAL A 128 102.64 -1.34 41.10
CA VAL A 128 101.50 -1.96 40.39
C VAL A 128 100.49 -0.90 39.94
N ARG A 129 100.21 0.13 40.74
CA ARG A 129 99.39 1.29 40.35
C ARG A 129 99.99 2.04 39.15
N THR A 130 101.29 2.29 39.18
CA THR A 130 101.99 2.96 38.07
C THR A 130 101.89 2.14 36.78
N ALA A 131 102.05 0.82 36.87
CA ALA A 131 101.88 -0.09 35.75
C ALA A 131 100.42 -0.15 35.24
N LEU A 132 99.41 -0.14 36.12
CA LEU A 132 97.99 -0.06 35.74
C LEU A 132 97.66 1.22 34.95
N LEU A 133 98.22 2.37 35.35
CA LEU A 133 98.00 3.65 34.64
C LEU A 133 98.69 3.70 33.27
N GLN A 134 99.78 2.95 33.10
CA GLN A 134 100.48 2.78 31.83
C GLN A 134 99.93 1.65 30.96
N LEU A 135 98.97 0.86 31.46
CA LEU A 135 98.39 -0.27 30.74
C LEU A 135 97.61 0.21 29.50
N ASP A 136 97.86 -0.46 28.39
CA ASP A 136 97.05 -0.42 27.18
C ASP A 136 96.97 -1.86 26.63
N LEU A 137 95.90 -2.57 27.01
CA LEU A 137 95.78 -4.02 26.76
C LEU A 137 94.47 -4.35 26.06
N GLU A 138 94.56 -4.97 24.89
CA GLU A 138 93.41 -5.52 24.18
C GLU A 138 92.94 -6.84 24.82
N THR A 139 91.64 -6.95 25.15
CA THR A 139 91.06 -8.14 25.80
C THR A 139 89.70 -8.51 25.23
N PHE A 140 89.28 -9.76 25.42
CA PHE A 140 87.96 -10.27 25.02
C PHE A 140 86.74 -9.44 25.49
N TYR A 141 86.93 -8.59 26.51
CA TYR A 141 85.92 -7.65 27.02
C TYR A 141 85.98 -6.30 26.29
N ALA A 142 87.15 -5.66 26.29
CA ALA A 142 87.43 -4.40 25.61
C ALA A 142 88.95 -4.11 25.58
N GLN A 143 89.33 -2.98 24.96
CA GLN A 143 90.63 -2.34 25.24
C GLN A 143 90.62 -1.76 26.67
N LEU A 144 91.59 -2.19 27.47
CA LEU A 144 91.77 -1.82 28.88
C LEU A 144 92.94 -0.84 28.99
N ALA A 145 92.58 0.44 29.12
CA ALA A 145 93.49 1.52 29.47
C ALA A 145 92.79 2.45 30.47
N PHE A 146 93.51 2.98 31.45
CA PHE A 146 92.91 3.70 32.59
C PHE A 146 93.36 5.15 32.69
N ASN A 147 92.47 6.03 33.15
CA ASN A 147 92.76 7.40 33.55
C ASN A 147 93.34 7.44 34.97
N ALA A 148 93.88 8.60 35.39
CA ALA A 148 94.45 8.78 36.73
C ALA A 148 93.46 8.57 37.89
N ASP A 149 92.16 8.68 37.62
CA ASP A 149 91.05 8.42 38.55
C ASP A 149 90.57 6.94 38.55
N GLY A 150 91.17 6.08 37.72
CA GLY A 150 90.79 4.67 37.55
C GLY A 150 89.68 4.41 36.54
N THR A 151 89.11 5.43 35.88
CA THR A 151 88.09 5.23 34.84
C THR A 151 88.70 4.67 33.54
N ARG A 152 87.96 3.83 32.81
CA ARG A 152 88.44 3.25 31.54
C ARG A 152 88.43 4.31 30.42
N ARG A 153 89.57 4.51 29.77
CA ARG A 153 89.71 5.35 28.56
C ARG A 153 88.91 4.75 27.40
N ASN A 154 88.32 5.60 26.58
CA ASN A 154 87.53 5.24 25.39
C ASN A 154 86.43 4.18 25.66
N ALA A 155 85.74 4.27 26.80
CA ALA A 155 84.68 3.35 27.15
C ALA A 155 83.44 3.50 26.25
N SER A 156 83.27 2.56 25.31
CA SER A 156 82.07 2.38 24.50
C SER A 156 81.07 1.41 25.14
N MET A 157 79.78 1.64 24.90
CA MET A 157 78.68 0.73 25.22
C MET A 157 77.97 0.32 23.93
N LEU A 158 77.46 -0.92 23.88
CA LEU A 158 76.55 -1.37 22.82
C LEU A 158 75.10 -1.05 23.22
N THR A 159 74.22 -0.87 22.25
CA THR A 159 72.77 -0.79 22.51
C THR A 159 72.11 -2.06 22.01
N LEU A 160 71.37 -2.74 22.88
CA LEU A 160 70.47 -3.82 22.51
C LEU A 160 69.04 -3.30 22.43
N GLN A 161 68.23 -3.92 21.56
CA GLN A 161 66.80 -3.69 21.47
C GLN A 161 66.06 -5.03 21.46
N VAL A 162 64.98 -5.13 22.23
CA VAL A 162 64.01 -6.23 22.11
C VAL A 162 63.09 -5.95 20.92
N GLN A 163 62.96 -6.89 20.00
CA GLN A 163 62.13 -6.75 18.81
C GLN A 163 61.14 -7.92 18.69
N PRO A 164 59.94 -7.69 18.12
CA PRO A 164 59.05 -8.78 17.73
C PRO A 164 59.76 -9.70 16.72
N LEU A 165 59.38 -10.97 16.71
CA LEU A 165 59.81 -11.89 15.64
C LEU A 165 59.23 -11.44 14.28
N GLY A 166 59.91 -11.82 13.20
CA GLY A 166 59.56 -11.46 11.83
C GLY A 166 58.16 -11.91 11.40
N GLN A 167 57.62 -11.31 10.34
CA GLN A 167 56.26 -11.62 9.85
C GLN A 167 56.13 -13.04 9.27
N ASP A 168 57.26 -13.69 8.99
CA ASP A 168 57.39 -15.10 8.62
C ASP A 168 57.05 -16.07 9.76
N GLN A 169 57.09 -15.61 11.02
CA GLN A 169 56.82 -16.44 12.20
C GLN A 169 55.32 -16.42 12.58
N PRO A 170 54.77 -17.52 13.14
CA PRO A 170 53.39 -17.57 13.59
C PRO A 170 53.06 -16.45 14.58
N LYS A 171 51.86 -15.87 14.50
CA LYS A 171 51.46 -14.77 15.41
C LYS A 171 51.53 -15.18 16.89
N ASN A 172 51.21 -16.43 17.23
CA ASN A 172 51.31 -16.92 18.61
C ASN A 172 52.76 -16.95 19.13
N ASP A 173 53.75 -17.26 18.28
CA ASP A 173 55.17 -17.11 18.63
C ASP A 173 55.55 -15.64 18.76
N ARG A 174 55.09 -14.77 17.86
CA ARG A 174 55.30 -13.31 17.93
C ARG A 174 54.66 -12.66 19.17
N TRP A 175 53.59 -13.25 19.70
CA TRP A 175 52.89 -12.83 20.93
C TRP A 175 53.64 -13.21 22.21
N THR A 176 54.34 -14.36 22.18
CA THR A 176 54.97 -14.97 23.37
C THR A 176 56.48 -14.79 23.42
N LYS A 177 57.15 -14.57 22.28
CA LYS A 177 58.60 -14.51 22.14
C LYS A 177 59.05 -13.24 21.39
N SER A 178 60.23 -12.77 21.75
CA SER A 178 60.93 -11.66 21.10
C SER A 178 62.36 -12.09 20.76
N ARG A 179 62.97 -11.42 19.77
CA ARG A 179 64.42 -11.49 19.53
C ARG A 179 65.11 -10.29 20.17
N ILE A 180 66.37 -10.45 20.55
CA ILE A 180 67.22 -9.37 21.08
C ILE A 180 68.30 -9.11 20.03
N VAL A 181 68.50 -7.85 19.66
CA VAL A 181 69.39 -7.47 18.55
C VAL A 181 70.21 -6.24 18.92
N SER A 182 71.47 -6.18 18.50
CA SER A 182 72.29 -4.98 18.60
C SER A 182 71.87 -3.93 17.56
N VAL A 183 71.81 -2.67 17.98
CA VAL A 183 71.32 -1.55 17.17
C VAL A 183 72.27 -0.35 17.24
N GLY A 184 72.27 0.50 16.21
CA GLY A 184 73.07 1.73 16.16
C GLY A 184 74.54 1.57 15.73
N LEU A 185 75.03 0.34 15.49
CA LEU A 185 76.39 0.07 15.02
C LEU A 185 76.68 0.62 13.60
N ASP A 186 75.66 0.71 12.75
CA ASP A 186 75.69 1.28 11.41
C ASP A 186 75.12 2.72 11.34
N GLY A 187 74.88 3.34 12.50
CA GLY A 187 74.21 4.62 12.63
C GLY A 187 72.68 4.56 12.46
N ARG A 188 72.06 3.37 12.35
CA ARG A 188 70.61 3.21 12.24
C ARG A 188 70.00 2.60 13.50
N LEU A 189 68.96 3.26 14.02
CA LEU A 189 68.07 2.70 15.03
C LEU A 189 66.93 1.98 14.32
N SER A 190 66.95 0.64 14.34
CA SER A 190 65.82 -0.17 13.89
C SER A 190 64.62 0.03 14.83
N LEU A 191 63.40 -0.06 14.28
CA LEU A 191 62.16 0.00 15.07
C LEU A 191 62.08 1.22 16.01
N TRP A 192 62.41 2.40 15.50
CA TRP A 192 62.23 3.69 16.15
C TRP A 192 61.31 4.59 15.28
N PRO A 193 60.41 5.39 15.88
CA PRO A 193 60.08 5.46 17.31
C PRO A 193 59.23 4.27 17.78
N MET A 194 59.20 4.07 19.10
CA MET A 194 58.36 3.08 19.76
C MET A 194 56.86 3.38 19.51
N PRO A 195 56.06 2.43 18.97
CA PRO A 195 54.63 2.62 18.81
C PRO A 195 53.89 2.52 20.15
N THR A 196 52.62 2.97 20.17
CA THR A 196 51.76 2.88 21.36
C THR A 196 51.57 1.43 21.81
N TRP A 197 51.38 1.22 23.11
CA TRP A 197 51.19 -0.12 23.69
C TRP A 197 50.13 -0.97 22.99
N GLU A 198 49.02 -0.35 22.61
CA GLU A 198 47.93 -1.00 21.87
C GLU A 198 48.36 -1.45 20.47
N LYS A 199 49.05 -0.58 19.71
CA LYS A 199 49.60 -0.93 18.39
C LYS A 199 50.62 -2.07 18.48
N LYS A 200 51.51 -2.05 19.49
CA LYS A 200 52.44 -3.15 19.75
C LYS A 200 51.72 -4.48 19.92
N GLU A 201 50.62 -4.50 20.68
CA GLU A 201 49.85 -5.72 20.93
C GLU A 201 49.11 -6.18 19.67
N ILE A 202 48.46 -5.27 18.93
CA ILE A 202 47.75 -5.57 17.66
C ILE A 202 48.70 -6.17 16.60
N GLU A 203 49.92 -5.63 16.46
CA GLU A 203 50.94 -6.10 15.51
C GLU A 203 51.32 -7.58 15.68
N VAL A 204 51.18 -8.12 16.90
CA VAL A 204 51.52 -9.51 17.24
C VAL A 204 50.31 -10.32 17.73
N TYR A 205 49.10 -9.76 17.73
CA TYR A 205 47.91 -10.41 18.30
C TYR A 205 47.54 -11.71 17.56
N PRO A 206 47.37 -12.85 18.26
CA PRO A 206 47.26 -14.15 17.61
C PRO A 206 45.94 -14.39 16.86
N CYS A 207 44.80 -13.92 17.38
CA CYS A 207 43.48 -14.30 16.86
C CYS A 207 43.00 -13.46 15.66
N SER A 208 42.03 -13.98 14.91
CA SER A 208 41.44 -13.33 13.72
C SER A 208 40.37 -12.30 14.12
N PRO A 209 40.03 -11.31 13.27
CA PRO A 209 38.95 -10.37 13.56
C PRO A 209 37.65 -11.12 13.91
N GLY A 210 36.94 -10.68 14.95
CA GLY A 210 35.83 -11.43 15.55
C GLY A 210 36.21 -12.54 16.54
N GLU A 211 37.49 -12.75 16.84
CA GLU A 211 37.96 -13.71 17.86
C GLU A 211 38.80 -13.02 18.94
N GLU A 212 38.54 -13.31 20.21
CA GLU A 212 39.36 -12.86 21.35
C GLU A 212 40.20 -13.99 21.95
N LEU A 213 41.35 -13.61 22.51
CA LEU A 213 42.29 -14.50 23.15
C LEU A 213 41.88 -14.77 24.60
N ILE A 214 41.58 -16.03 24.92
CA ILE A 214 41.40 -16.50 26.28
C ILE A 214 42.68 -17.22 26.71
N THR A 215 43.23 -16.80 27.86
CA THR A 215 44.36 -17.46 28.50
C THR A 215 43.84 -18.27 29.70
N GLN A 216 43.88 -19.59 29.60
CA GLN A 216 43.54 -20.51 30.69
C GLN A 216 44.82 -20.91 31.44
N MET A 217 44.77 -21.01 32.77
CA MET A 217 45.89 -21.48 33.59
C MET A 217 45.63 -22.93 34.01
N ASP A 218 46.36 -23.85 33.39
CA ASP A 218 46.35 -25.28 33.74
C ASP A 218 47.53 -25.63 34.64
N GLU A 219 47.51 -26.83 35.23
CA GLU A 219 48.64 -27.36 36.05
C GLU A 219 49.97 -27.44 35.28
N ASN A 220 49.91 -27.40 33.93
CA ASN A 220 51.07 -27.41 33.03
C ASN A 220 51.46 -26.01 32.50
N GLY A 221 50.78 -24.94 32.92
CA GLY A 221 51.07 -23.55 32.52
C GLY A 221 49.92 -22.84 31.79
N ALA A 222 50.23 -21.69 31.19
CA ALA A 222 49.23 -20.85 30.51
C ALA A 222 48.96 -21.34 29.06
N SER A 223 47.74 -21.79 28.80
CA SER A 223 47.24 -22.15 27.48
C SER A 223 46.48 -20.99 26.84
N ASN A 224 46.72 -20.73 25.56
CA ASN A 224 46.14 -19.61 24.80
C ASN A 224 45.20 -20.15 23.72
N THR A 225 43.89 -19.89 23.84
CA THR A 225 42.87 -20.25 22.86
C THR A 225 42.21 -19.01 22.27
N CYS A 226 41.82 -19.07 21.00
CA CYS A 226 41.03 -18.01 20.36
C CYS A 226 39.57 -18.43 20.36
N GLU A 227 38.72 -17.69 21.08
CA GLU A 227 37.27 -17.90 21.09
C GLU A 227 36.58 -16.79 20.30
N LYS A 228 35.46 -17.10 19.66
CA LYS A 228 34.71 -16.12 18.87
C LYS A 228 33.94 -15.17 19.79
N CYS A 229 33.90 -13.88 19.44
CA CYS A 229 33.08 -12.89 20.14
C CYS A 229 31.65 -13.40 20.30
N SER A 230 31.12 -13.32 21.53
CA SER A 230 29.74 -13.67 21.82
C SER A 230 28.75 -12.74 21.10
N LEU A 231 27.50 -13.17 21.00
CA LEU A 231 26.42 -12.39 20.38
C LEU A 231 26.33 -10.97 20.98
N GLY A 232 26.07 -9.97 20.14
CA GLY A 232 26.07 -8.56 20.54
C GLY A 232 27.47 -7.94 20.76
N ARG A 233 28.55 -8.74 20.66
CA ARG A 233 29.94 -8.25 20.69
C ARG A 233 30.62 -8.47 19.34
N TYR A 234 31.61 -7.63 19.05
CA TYR A 234 32.41 -7.69 17.83
C TYR A 234 33.88 -7.37 18.13
N ARG A 235 34.80 -7.78 17.25
CA ARG A 235 36.21 -7.34 17.35
C ARG A 235 36.76 -6.90 16.01
N THR A 236 37.05 -5.60 15.90
CA THR A 236 37.74 -5.03 14.74
C THR A 236 39.18 -5.55 14.65
N PRO A 237 39.85 -5.46 13.48
CA PRO A 237 41.28 -5.73 13.38
C PRO A 237 42.17 -4.83 14.25
N LEU A 238 41.62 -3.77 14.84
CA LEU A 238 42.31 -2.75 15.64
C LEU A 238 42.05 -2.87 17.15
N ALA A 239 41.28 -3.85 17.61
CA ALA A 239 41.01 -4.10 19.03
C ALA A 239 41.57 -5.46 19.48
N THR A 240 41.99 -5.61 20.73
CA THR A 240 42.54 -6.87 21.30
C THR A 240 41.55 -7.63 22.20
N VAL A 241 40.33 -7.11 22.36
CA VAL A 241 39.22 -7.66 23.16
C VAL A 241 37.94 -7.45 22.35
N CYS A 242 36.93 -8.31 22.50
CA CYS A 242 35.62 -8.07 21.88
C CYS A 242 34.90 -6.90 22.57
N GLU A 243 34.40 -5.94 21.79
CA GLU A 243 33.65 -4.76 22.23
C GLU A 243 32.15 -4.98 22.04
N ASP A 244 31.31 -4.32 22.85
CA ASP A 244 29.85 -4.38 22.69
C ASP A 244 29.38 -3.47 21.53
N CYS A 245 28.33 -3.87 20.81
CA CYS A 245 27.75 -3.02 19.75
C CYS A 245 27.18 -1.72 20.33
N GLU A 246 27.52 -0.58 19.71
CA GLU A 246 27.04 0.74 20.14
C GLU A 246 25.51 0.91 19.96
N PRO A 247 24.85 1.79 20.73
CA PRO A 247 23.44 2.11 20.55
C PRO A 247 23.10 2.54 19.12
N GLY A 248 22.12 1.87 18.50
CA GLY A 248 21.80 2.05 17.07
C GLY A 248 22.55 1.08 16.14
N GLN A 249 23.34 0.16 16.69
CA GLN A 249 23.89 -1.00 15.99
C GLN A 249 23.42 -2.30 16.67
N TYR A 250 23.55 -3.44 15.99
CA TYR A 250 23.25 -4.76 16.55
C TYR A 250 24.19 -5.84 16.03
N GLY A 251 24.41 -6.87 16.85
CA GLY A 251 25.18 -8.07 16.49
C GLY A 251 24.28 -9.30 16.49
N MET A 252 24.14 -9.96 15.34
CA MET A 252 23.26 -11.13 15.16
C MET A 252 24.00 -12.47 15.06
N ASP A 253 25.30 -12.46 14.79
CA ASP A 253 26.13 -13.65 14.60
C ASP A 253 27.27 -13.73 15.63
N ILE A 254 27.77 -14.94 15.86
CA ILE A 254 28.94 -15.21 16.72
C ILE A 254 30.23 -14.96 15.92
N GLY A 255 31.14 -14.17 16.48
CA GLY A 255 32.42 -13.83 15.88
C GLY A 255 32.37 -12.73 14.82
N MET A 256 31.50 -11.73 15.01
CA MET A 256 31.43 -10.57 14.13
C MET A 256 32.69 -9.69 14.24
N SER A 257 33.17 -9.18 13.11
CA SER A 257 34.25 -8.19 13.05
C SER A 257 33.76 -6.73 12.98
N GLN A 258 32.45 -6.54 12.77
CA GLN A 258 31.74 -5.27 12.75
C GLN A 258 30.24 -5.51 13.02
N CYS A 259 29.58 -4.64 13.78
CA CYS A 259 28.12 -4.70 13.99
C CYS A 259 27.35 -4.12 12.78
N HIS A 260 26.06 -4.48 12.65
CA HIS A 260 25.18 -3.94 11.63
C HIS A 260 24.43 -2.70 12.12
N SER A 261 24.22 -1.72 11.24
CA SER A 261 23.40 -0.54 11.53
C SER A 261 21.92 -0.90 11.69
N CYS A 262 21.24 -0.32 12.68
CA CYS A 262 19.82 -0.57 12.93
C CYS A 262 18.95 -0.07 11.75
N PRO A 263 18.11 -0.92 11.13
CA PRO A 263 17.23 -0.49 10.05
C PRO A 263 16.04 0.33 10.58
N GLN A 264 15.44 1.13 9.70
CA GLN A 264 14.28 1.95 10.05
C GLN A 264 13.10 1.07 10.50
N GLY A 265 12.49 1.41 11.64
CA GLY A 265 11.39 0.64 12.22
C GLY A 265 11.81 -0.54 13.11
N ALA A 266 13.11 -0.80 13.26
CA ALA A 266 13.64 -1.78 14.21
C ALA A 266 13.91 -1.16 15.59
N ASN A 267 13.71 -1.95 16.65
CA ASN A 267 14.14 -1.62 18.00
C ASN A 267 15.50 -2.27 18.28
N CYS A 268 16.57 -1.47 18.35
CA CYS A 268 17.94 -1.92 18.61
C CYS A 268 18.50 -1.37 19.92
N SER A 269 17.68 -1.30 20.98
CA SER A 269 18.05 -0.69 22.27
C SER A 269 19.20 -1.39 23.00
N ASP A 270 19.28 -2.72 22.89
CA ASP A 270 20.09 -3.53 23.82
C ASP A 270 21.34 -4.18 23.18
N GLY A 271 21.62 -3.93 21.89
CA GLY A 271 22.78 -4.44 21.13
C GLY A 271 22.79 -5.96 20.86
N TYR A 272 22.48 -6.77 21.88
CA TYR A 272 22.31 -8.22 21.88
C TYR A 272 20.89 -8.61 21.44
N MET A 273 20.74 -9.15 20.23
CA MET A 273 19.45 -9.58 19.68
C MET A 273 19.60 -10.89 18.88
N PRO A 274 19.49 -12.07 19.52
CA PRO A 274 19.48 -13.35 18.81
C PRO A 274 18.27 -13.44 17.88
N GLY A 275 18.52 -13.53 16.57
CA GLY A 275 17.49 -13.48 15.53
C GLY A 275 17.25 -12.10 14.90
N GLY A 276 17.99 -11.07 15.31
CA GLY A 276 17.86 -9.70 14.81
C GLY A 276 16.85 -8.85 15.61
N PRO A 277 16.79 -7.53 15.37
CA PRO A 277 15.96 -6.61 16.15
C PRO A 277 14.47 -6.78 15.86
N GLY A 278 13.65 -6.73 16.92
CA GLY A 278 12.19 -6.70 16.80
C GLY A 278 11.68 -5.36 16.24
N ALA A 279 10.44 -5.32 15.75
CA ALA A 279 9.85 -4.07 15.29
C ALA A 279 9.58 -3.09 16.46
N MET A 280 9.85 -1.80 16.26
CA MET A 280 9.47 -0.73 17.19
C MET A 280 7.97 -0.44 17.14
N ALA A 281 7.45 0.30 18.12
CA ALA A 281 6.06 0.77 18.09
C ALA A 281 5.75 1.57 16.80
N GLY A 282 4.61 1.29 16.17
CA GLY A 282 4.24 1.80 14.85
C GLY A 282 4.69 0.95 13.67
N TYR A 283 5.42 -0.15 13.88
CA TYR A 283 5.93 -1.04 12.84
C TYR A 283 5.68 -2.52 13.15
N TYR A 284 5.79 -3.36 12.12
CA TYR A 284 5.63 -4.81 12.18
C TYR A 284 6.75 -5.51 11.41
N LEU A 285 7.40 -6.50 12.03
CA LEU A 285 8.40 -7.37 11.41
C LEU A 285 7.67 -8.47 10.65
N LEU A 286 7.82 -8.50 9.32
CA LEU A 286 7.15 -9.46 8.46
C LEU A 286 7.74 -10.87 8.65
N PRO A 287 6.94 -11.94 8.49
CA PRO A 287 7.35 -13.30 8.84
C PRO A 287 8.32 -13.94 7.82
N TYR A 288 8.45 -13.39 6.62
CA TYR A 288 9.40 -13.83 5.61
C TYR A 288 10.34 -12.69 5.19
N GLY A 289 11.53 -13.06 4.69
CA GLY A 289 12.59 -12.12 4.34
C GLY A 289 13.54 -11.82 5.51
N VAL A 290 14.79 -11.46 5.20
CA VAL A 290 15.75 -11.04 6.24
C VAL A 290 15.34 -9.65 6.72
N LEU A 291 14.91 -9.57 7.98
CA LEU A 291 14.64 -8.33 8.71
C LEU A 291 13.74 -7.31 7.99
N SER A 292 12.69 -7.80 7.32
CA SER A 292 11.76 -6.97 6.54
C SER A 292 10.70 -6.34 7.45
N ILE A 293 10.80 -5.04 7.70
CA ILE A 293 9.92 -4.29 8.61
C ILE A 293 9.04 -3.31 7.84
N ALA A 294 7.74 -3.32 8.11
CA ALA A 294 6.75 -2.45 7.45
C ALA A 294 6.00 -1.57 8.48
N PRO A 295 5.65 -0.32 8.14
CA PRO A 295 4.90 0.56 9.03
C PRO A 295 3.43 0.16 9.12
N CYS A 296 2.84 0.30 10.31
CA CYS A 296 1.42 0.05 10.54
C CYS A 296 0.58 1.31 10.31
N GLU A 297 -0.64 1.11 9.81
CA GLU A 297 -1.56 2.19 9.44
C GLU A 297 -2.97 1.93 10.00
N PRO A 298 -3.38 2.67 11.07
CA PRO A 298 -2.58 3.66 11.80
C PRO A 298 -1.45 3.05 12.65
N LYS A 299 -0.42 3.85 12.95
CA LYS A 299 0.74 3.43 13.76
C LYS A 299 0.35 2.94 15.15
N GLU A 300 -0.75 3.46 15.70
CA GLU A 300 -1.32 3.05 16.99
C GLU A 300 -1.65 1.54 17.09
N LEU A 301 -1.82 0.82 15.96
CA LEU A 301 -2.19 -0.61 15.96
C LEU A 301 -1.06 -1.55 16.42
N CYS A 302 0.19 -1.16 16.22
CA CYS A 302 1.35 -2.01 16.44
C CYS A 302 2.16 -1.47 17.62
N VAL A 303 2.05 -2.12 18.78
CA VAL A 303 2.69 -1.64 20.01
C VAL A 303 4.18 -1.96 20.11
N GLY A 304 4.72 -2.70 19.12
CA GLY A 304 6.10 -3.16 19.05
C GLY A 304 6.21 -4.68 19.25
N GLY A 305 7.33 -5.27 18.84
CA GLY A 305 7.59 -6.71 18.98
C GLY A 305 6.54 -7.62 18.31
N ASN A 306 5.92 -7.17 17.22
CA ASN A 306 4.76 -7.79 16.55
C ASN A 306 3.50 -7.96 17.40
N ALA A 307 3.42 -7.33 18.58
CA ALA A 307 2.20 -7.26 19.35
C ALA A 307 1.21 -6.23 18.77
N CYS A 308 -0.07 -6.59 18.81
CA CYS A 308 -1.17 -5.80 18.26
C CYS A 308 -2.05 -5.22 19.38
N GLU A 309 -2.52 -3.99 19.19
CA GLU A 309 -3.40 -3.30 20.14
C GLU A 309 -4.77 -4.00 20.25
N GLY A 310 -5.18 -4.30 21.49
CA GLY A 310 -6.51 -4.84 21.81
C GLY A 310 -6.87 -6.16 21.09
N ALA A 311 -7.98 -6.17 20.36
CA ALA A 311 -8.50 -7.35 19.67
C ALA A 311 -8.00 -7.53 18.22
N ASN A 312 -7.05 -6.69 17.79
CA ASN A 312 -6.38 -6.81 16.50
C ASN A 312 -5.38 -8.00 16.48
N SER A 313 -5.09 -8.51 15.29
CA SER A 313 -4.25 -9.66 15.02
C SER A 313 -3.84 -9.73 13.53
N GLY A 314 -3.12 -10.78 13.14
CA GLY A 314 -2.64 -10.99 11.77
C GLY A 314 -1.53 -10.01 11.38
N ILE A 315 -1.11 -10.08 10.12
CA ILE A 315 -0.03 -9.22 9.61
C ILE A 315 -0.46 -7.75 9.61
N LEU A 316 0.47 -6.87 10.01
CA LEU A 316 0.24 -5.42 10.21
C LEU A 316 -0.89 -5.09 11.19
N CYS A 317 -1.32 -6.05 12.02
CA CYS A 317 -2.41 -5.91 12.98
C CYS A 317 -3.73 -5.43 12.35
N ARG A 318 -3.99 -5.76 11.08
CA ARG A 318 -5.18 -5.35 10.33
C ARG A 318 -6.35 -6.35 10.38
N GLN A 319 -6.15 -7.54 10.93
CA GLN A 319 -7.20 -8.56 11.07
C GLN A 319 -7.79 -8.58 12.48
N CYS A 320 -9.01 -9.08 12.64
CA CYS A 320 -9.65 -9.23 13.95
C CYS A 320 -9.56 -10.65 14.49
N LYS A 321 -9.36 -10.78 15.81
CA LYS A 321 -9.51 -12.06 16.52
C LYS A 321 -10.95 -12.58 16.37
N ARG A 322 -11.14 -13.90 16.40
CA ARG A 322 -12.46 -14.54 16.24
C ARG A 322 -13.47 -13.97 17.25
N GLY A 323 -14.66 -13.62 16.76
CA GLY A 323 -15.71 -12.97 17.57
C GLY A 323 -15.64 -11.44 17.57
N PHE A 324 -14.63 -10.84 16.93
CA PHE A 324 -14.48 -9.39 16.77
C PHE A 324 -14.47 -9.01 15.28
N ALA A 325 -14.83 -7.76 14.99
CA ALA A 325 -14.79 -7.16 13.66
C ALA A 325 -14.53 -5.65 13.72
N LEU A 326 -14.07 -5.09 12.60
CA LEU A 326 -13.87 -3.64 12.48
C LEU A 326 -15.23 -2.91 12.47
N PRO A 327 -15.43 -1.90 13.35
CA PRO A 327 -16.70 -1.20 13.48
C PRO A 327 -16.98 -0.34 12.23
N ARG A 328 -18.09 -0.66 11.54
CA ARG A 328 -18.53 0.06 10.33
C ARG A 328 -19.05 1.49 10.62
N PHE A 329 -19.30 1.80 11.89
CA PHE A 329 -19.76 3.10 12.41
C PHE A 329 -18.92 3.52 13.61
N GLY A 330 -18.47 4.77 13.64
CA GLY A 330 -17.64 5.33 14.73
C GLY A 330 -16.44 6.14 14.23
N LEU A 331 -15.72 6.74 15.19
CA LEU A 331 -14.48 7.49 14.98
C LEU A 331 -13.26 6.55 14.92
N LYS A 332 -13.19 5.55 15.81
CA LYS A 332 -12.15 4.51 15.84
C LYS A 332 -12.55 3.34 14.93
N ARG A 333 -12.18 3.40 13.64
CA ARG A 333 -12.55 2.38 12.62
C ARG A 333 -11.56 1.24 12.45
N TYR A 334 -10.42 1.32 13.12
CA TYR A 334 -9.30 0.39 12.98
C TYR A 334 -9.14 -0.54 14.19
N GLU A 335 -9.90 -0.30 15.27
CA GLU A 335 -9.91 -1.15 16.47
C GLU A 335 -11.01 -2.20 16.35
N CYS A 336 -10.66 -3.48 16.39
CA CYS A 336 -11.63 -4.57 16.38
C CYS A 336 -12.55 -4.54 17.61
N THR A 337 -13.86 -4.52 17.37
CA THR A 337 -14.95 -4.51 18.37
C THR A 337 -15.70 -5.84 18.39
N GLU A 338 -16.30 -6.22 19.52
CA GLU A 338 -17.07 -7.46 19.64
C GLU A 338 -18.25 -7.51 18.65
N CYS A 339 -18.47 -8.69 18.06
CA CYS A 339 -19.55 -8.90 17.11
C CYS A 339 -20.94 -8.85 17.77
N PRO A 340 -21.93 -8.18 17.16
CA PRO A 340 -23.29 -8.16 17.69
C PRO A 340 -23.93 -9.55 17.61
N SER A 341 -24.74 -9.89 18.63
CA SER A 341 -25.35 -11.22 18.74
C SER A 341 -26.22 -11.60 17.54
N ASP A 342 -26.28 -12.90 17.25
CA ASP A 342 -26.88 -13.49 16.04
C ASP A 342 -28.27 -12.95 15.69
N ARG A 343 -29.10 -12.64 16.69
CA ARG A 343 -30.45 -12.07 16.48
C ARG A 343 -30.40 -10.67 15.88
N TRP A 344 -29.49 -9.82 16.35
CA TRP A 344 -29.28 -8.49 15.79
C TRP A 344 -28.66 -8.58 14.39
N SER A 345 -27.66 -9.44 14.22
CA SER A 345 -27.03 -9.70 12.91
C SER A 345 -28.02 -10.22 11.87
N LEU A 346 -28.91 -11.14 12.22
CA LEU A 346 -29.99 -11.60 11.33
C LEU A 346 -30.99 -10.46 11.02
N GLY A 347 -31.34 -9.65 12.01
CA GLY A 347 -32.21 -8.50 11.85
C GLY A 347 -31.65 -7.45 10.88
N THR A 348 -30.38 -7.07 11.03
CA THR A 348 -29.72 -6.11 10.13
C THR A 348 -29.58 -6.67 8.71
N ILE A 349 -29.27 -7.95 8.54
CA ILE A 349 -29.25 -8.61 7.23
C ILE A 349 -30.62 -8.54 6.55
N LEU A 350 -31.70 -8.91 7.25
CA LEU A 350 -33.06 -8.88 6.71
C LEU A 350 -33.50 -7.46 6.30
N ILE A 351 -33.21 -6.46 7.14
CA ILE A 351 -33.50 -5.04 6.85
C ILE A 351 -32.68 -4.58 5.63
N THR A 352 -31.40 -4.95 5.56
CA THR A 352 -30.51 -4.59 4.43
C THR A 352 -31.02 -5.19 3.12
N VAL A 353 -31.39 -6.46 3.11
CA VAL A 353 -31.96 -7.14 1.94
C VAL A 353 -33.28 -6.48 1.52
N LEU A 354 -34.16 -6.14 2.47
CA LEU A 354 -35.41 -5.42 2.20
C LEU A 354 -35.15 -4.03 1.59
N LEU A 355 -34.22 -3.25 2.13
CA LEU A 355 -33.83 -1.94 1.60
C LEU A 355 -33.21 -2.06 0.20
N TYR A 356 -32.39 -3.08 -0.05
CA TYR A 356 -31.76 -3.31 -1.35
C TYR A 356 -32.77 -3.77 -2.42
N VAL A 357 -33.73 -4.65 -2.04
CA VAL A 357 -34.85 -5.03 -2.90
C VAL A 357 -35.75 -3.83 -3.19
N LEU A 358 -36.02 -2.96 -2.21
CA LEU A 358 -36.74 -1.71 -2.40
C LEU A 358 -36.00 -0.75 -3.33
N TYR A 359 -34.69 -0.60 -3.18
CA TYR A 359 -33.82 0.21 -4.04
C TYR A 359 -33.85 -0.26 -5.50
N ILE A 360 -33.62 -1.57 -5.74
CA ILE A 360 -33.73 -2.16 -7.08
C ILE A 360 -35.15 -1.96 -7.64
N TRP A 361 -36.18 -2.17 -6.83
CA TRP A 361 -37.57 -1.98 -7.27
C TRP A 361 -37.88 -0.51 -7.63
N LEU A 362 -37.39 0.45 -6.84
CA LEU A 362 -37.55 1.89 -7.10
C LEU A 362 -36.83 2.29 -8.41
N ILE A 363 -35.58 1.86 -8.61
CA ILE A 363 -34.85 2.13 -9.86
C ILE A 363 -35.53 1.46 -11.04
N VAL A 364 -35.88 0.17 -10.95
CA VAL A 364 -36.58 -0.54 -12.04
C VAL A 364 -37.92 0.13 -12.36
N LYS A 365 -38.70 0.55 -11.36
CA LYS A 365 -39.97 1.26 -11.56
C LYS A 365 -39.78 2.66 -12.17
N GLY A 366 -38.83 3.44 -11.68
CA GLY A 366 -38.51 4.76 -12.20
C GLY A 366 -38.01 4.70 -13.64
N THR A 367 -37.16 3.72 -13.93
CA THR A 367 -36.61 3.43 -15.27
C THR A 367 -37.69 2.95 -16.24
N LEU A 368 -38.58 2.04 -15.81
CA LEU A 368 -39.73 1.60 -16.59
C LEU A 368 -40.67 2.78 -16.91
N SER A 369 -40.95 3.65 -15.93
CA SER A 369 -41.73 4.88 -16.12
C SER A 369 -41.08 5.77 -17.19
N ALA A 370 -39.78 6.09 -17.02
CA ALA A 370 -39.04 6.92 -17.95
C ALA A 370 -38.93 6.34 -19.37
N SER A 371 -38.83 5.01 -19.50
CA SER A 371 -38.74 4.33 -20.81
C SER A 371 -39.95 4.56 -21.73
N THR A 372 -41.08 5.03 -21.17
CA THR A 372 -42.29 5.38 -21.93
C THR A 372 -42.27 6.79 -22.52
N SER A 373 -41.47 7.71 -21.97
CA SER A 373 -41.47 9.14 -22.36
C SER A 373 -40.18 9.57 -23.03
N ILE A 374 -40.28 10.01 -24.29
CA ILE A 374 -39.15 10.48 -25.10
C ILE A 374 -38.51 11.76 -24.51
N ARG A 375 -39.24 12.53 -23.69
CA ARG A 375 -38.77 13.80 -23.12
C ARG A 375 -38.07 13.65 -21.75
N ALA A 376 -37.98 12.44 -21.18
CA ALA A 376 -37.50 12.21 -19.82
C ALA A 376 -35.96 12.17 -19.68
N ILE A 377 -35.31 13.32 -19.94
CA ILE A 377 -33.84 13.52 -19.83
C ILE A 377 -33.28 13.03 -18.48
N HIS A 378 -34.06 13.17 -17.40
CA HIS A 378 -33.75 12.72 -16.04
C HIS A 378 -33.21 11.30 -15.93
N SER A 379 -33.79 10.38 -16.70
CA SER A 379 -33.35 8.98 -16.66
C SER A 379 -31.97 8.74 -17.28
N VAL A 380 -31.53 9.63 -18.18
CA VAL A 380 -30.19 9.58 -18.77
C VAL A 380 -29.19 10.25 -17.82
N VAL A 381 -29.52 11.42 -17.26
CA VAL A 381 -28.67 12.10 -16.27
C VAL A 381 -28.44 11.21 -15.04
N LEU A 382 -29.47 10.56 -14.51
CA LEU A 382 -29.33 9.63 -13.39
C LEU A 382 -28.43 8.43 -13.72
N LYS A 383 -28.44 7.91 -14.95
CA LYS A 383 -27.51 6.88 -15.38
C LYS A 383 -26.06 7.38 -15.42
N ILE A 384 -25.82 8.59 -15.92
CA ILE A 384 -24.47 9.20 -15.93
C ILE A 384 -24.01 9.43 -14.47
N CYS A 385 -24.88 9.87 -13.57
CA CYS A 385 -24.54 9.99 -12.14
C CYS A 385 -24.21 8.65 -11.48
N MET A 386 -24.97 7.57 -11.77
CA MET A 386 -24.64 6.22 -11.29
C MET A 386 -23.31 5.71 -11.88
N ASN A 387 -23.05 6.00 -13.17
CA ASN A 387 -21.80 5.69 -13.85
C ASN A 387 -20.60 6.37 -13.17
N TYR A 388 -20.71 7.67 -12.92
CA TYR A 388 -19.73 8.48 -12.20
C TYR A 388 -19.48 7.96 -10.78
N LEU A 389 -20.53 7.67 -10.00
CA LEU A 389 -20.36 7.21 -8.61
C LEU A 389 -19.57 5.89 -8.54
N GLN A 390 -19.88 4.93 -9.44
CA GLN A 390 -19.15 3.67 -9.54
C GLN A 390 -17.68 3.88 -9.96
N LEU A 391 -17.44 4.80 -10.90
CA LEU A 391 -16.11 5.11 -11.41
C LEU A 391 -15.25 5.84 -10.37
N ALA A 392 -15.83 6.79 -9.64
CA ALA A 392 -15.18 7.53 -8.56
C ALA A 392 -14.88 6.64 -7.35
N ALA A 393 -15.80 5.73 -6.97
CA ALA A 393 -15.56 4.73 -5.93
C ALA A 393 -14.34 3.85 -6.28
N THR A 394 -14.36 3.27 -7.50
CA THR A 394 -13.26 2.46 -8.01
C THR A 394 -11.96 3.26 -8.09
N ALA A 395 -12.01 4.54 -8.46
CA ALA A 395 -10.84 5.40 -8.53
C ALA A 395 -10.22 5.67 -7.15
N PHE A 396 -11.02 6.06 -6.15
CA PHE A 396 -10.53 6.35 -4.80
C PHE A 396 -9.99 5.11 -4.09
N GLU A 397 -10.58 3.94 -4.36
CA GLU A 397 -10.09 2.63 -3.93
C GLU A 397 -8.77 2.26 -4.65
N ALA A 398 -8.68 2.50 -5.97
CA ALA A 398 -7.49 2.18 -6.76
C ALA A 398 -6.29 3.12 -6.54
N THR A 399 -6.53 4.38 -6.21
CA THR A 399 -5.47 5.35 -5.90
C THR A 399 -5.14 5.39 -4.41
N ASP A 400 -5.83 4.61 -3.57
CA ASP A 400 -5.72 4.67 -2.11
C ASP A 400 -5.88 6.15 -1.60
N PHE A 401 -6.78 6.92 -2.24
CA PHE A 401 -6.89 8.39 -2.17
C PHE A 401 -6.99 8.97 -0.75
N LYS A 402 -7.60 8.21 0.17
CA LYS A 402 -7.73 8.60 1.58
C LYS A 402 -6.38 8.68 2.29
N VAL A 403 -5.48 7.73 1.99
CA VAL A 403 -4.12 7.69 2.56
C VAL A 403 -3.35 8.90 2.06
N MET A 404 -3.36 9.14 0.74
CA MET A 404 -2.75 10.32 0.13
C MET A 404 -3.26 11.63 0.77
N LEU A 405 -4.57 11.78 0.96
CA LEU A 405 -5.15 12.96 1.62
C LEU A 405 -4.68 13.11 3.08
N LEU A 406 -4.66 12.02 3.85
CA LEU A 406 -4.24 12.03 5.25
C LEU A 406 -2.76 12.36 5.40
N THR A 407 -1.90 11.84 4.53
CA THR A 407 -0.46 12.11 4.54
C THR A 407 -0.14 13.57 4.19
N ILE A 408 -0.87 14.18 3.24
CA ILE A 408 -0.64 15.59 2.85
C ILE A 408 -1.25 16.57 3.85
N CYS A 409 -2.52 16.38 4.24
CA CYS A 409 -3.25 17.37 5.04
C CYS A 409 -3.06 17.19 6.55
N GLY A 410 -2.65 16.00 7.01
CA GLY A 410 -2.71 15.60 8.41
C GLY A 410 -4.13 15.20 8.84
N ARG A 411 -4.21 14.27 9.80
CA ARG A 411 -5.46 13.64 10.29
C ARG A 411 -6.51 14.70 10.68
N ASP A 412 -6.15 15.59 11.61
CA ASP A 412 -7.05 16.58 12.21
C ASP A 412 -7.71 17.54 11.20
N LYS A 413 -7.03 17.84 10.09
CA LYS A 413 -7.53 18.75 9.04
C LYS A 413 -8.32 18.03 7.94
N ALA A 414 -8.09 16.74 7.76
CA ALA A 414 -8.72 15.93 6.71
C ALA A 414 -10.00 15.21 7.15
N ASP A 415 -10.16 14.94 8.45
CA ASP A 415 -11.22 14.06 8.99
C ASP A 415 -12.66 14.47 8.61
N TRP A 416 -12.95 15.76 8.48
CA TRP A 416 -14.28 16.24 8.04
C TRP A 416 -14.61 15.91 6.58
N LEU A 417 -13.59 15.66 5.75
CA LEU A 417 -13.73 15.39 4.31
C LEU A 417 -13.89 13.88 4.03
N ILE A 418 -13.36 13.01 4.89
CA ILE A 418 -13.41 11.54 4.76
C ILE A 418 -14.84 11.00 4.60
N PRO A 419 -15.87 11.47 5.32
CA PRO A 419 -17.24 10.99 5.14
C PRO A 419 -17.79 11.24 3.73
N LEU A 420 -17.39 12.35 3.09
CA LEU A 420 -17.81 12.72 1.74
C LEU A 420 -17.04 11.91 0.67
N ILE A 421 -15.72 11.78 0.83
CA ILE A 421 -14.86 11.00 -0.08
C ILE A 421 -15.21 9.50 -0.05
N SER A 422 -15.58 8.96 1.11
CA SER A 422 -16.01 7.56 1.23
C SER A 422 -17.47 7.32 0.80
N LEU A 423 -18.22 8.35 0.40
CA LEU A 423 -19.63 8.19 -0.01
C LEU A 423 -19.81 7.34 -1.28
N PRO A 424 -19.01 7.49 -2.37
CA PRO A 424 -19.16 6.67 -3.57
C PRO A 424 -18.94 5.18 -3.30
N GLU A 425 -17.94 4.82 -2.50
CA GLU A 425 -17.68 3.44 -2.06
C GLU A 425 -18.88 2.85 -1.30
N ARG A 426 -19.44 3.58 -0.33
CA ARG A 426 -20.63 3.14 0.43
C ARG A 426 -21.84 2.90 -0.48
N ILE A 427 -22.01 3.72 -1.53
CA ILE A 427 -23.08 3.56 -2.51
C ILE A 427 -22.82 2.34 -3.42
N GLN A 428 -21.56 2.00 -3.70
CA GLN A 428 -21.16 0.82 -4.47
C GLN A 428 -21.34 -0.48 -3.67
N TYR A 429 -21.06 -0.48 -2.36
CA TYR A 429 -21.14 -1.66 -1.49
C TYR A 429 -22.14 -1.50 -0.32
N PRO A 430 -23.44 -1.32 -0.57
CA PRO A 430 -24.41 -1.14 0.51
C PRO A 430 -24.39 -2.32 1.50
N MET A 431 -24.23 -3.56 1.01
CA MET A 431 -24.13 -4.76 1.85
C MET A 431 -22.97 -4.70 2.84
N GLN A 432 -21.76 -4.33 2.41
CA GLN A 432 -20.57 -4.22 3.27
C GLN A 432 -20.65 -3.06 4.28
N TRP A 433 -21.59 -2.14 4.11
CA TRP A 433 -21.80 -1.04 5.05
C TRP A 433 -22.76 -1.41 6.19
N PHE A 434 -23.81 -2.16 5.90
CA PHE A 434 -24.78 -2.61 6.91
C PHE A 434 -24.42 -3.94 7.60
N ILE A 435 -23.58 -4.77 6.97
CA ILE A 435 -23.24 -6.12 7.42
C ILE A 435 -21.71 -6.22 7.49
N SER A 436 -21.16 -6.52 8.68
CA SER A 436 -19.76 -6.96 8.78
C SER A 436 -19.66 -8.39 8.27
N LEU A 437 -18.96 -8.58 7.16
CA LEU A 437 -18.64 -9.90 6.63
C LEU A 437 -17.77 -10.67 7.63
N ASP A 438 -16.84 -9.98 8.29
CA ASP A 438 -15.98 -10.51 9.35
C ASP A 438 -16.80 -11.24 10.43
N CYS A 439 -17.86 -10.61 10.96
CA CYS A 439 -18.74 -11.25 11.96
C CYS A 439 -19.55 -12.42 11.41
N LEU A 440 -19.97 -12.38 10.13
CA LEU A 440 -20.66 -13.51 9.50
C LEU A 440 -19.73 -14.71 9.26
N VAL A 441 -18.45 -14.44 9.03
CA VAL A 441 -17.45 -15.41 8.58
C VAL A 441 -16.62 -15.94 9.74
N ALA A 442 -16.52 -15.23 10.87
CA ALA A 442 -15.74 -15.57 12.07
C ALA A 442 -16.01 -16.97 12.68
N GLY A 443 -17.19 -17.56 12.41
CA GLY A 443 -17.55 -18.93 12.82
C GLY A 443 -17.34 -20.01 11.74
N THR A 444 -16.84 -19.64 10.55
CA THR A 444 -16.70 -20.53 9.40
C THR A 444 -15.23 -20.80 9.05
N ARG A 445 -14.97 -21.78 8.17
CA ARG A 445 -13.62 -22.08 7.66
C ARG A 445 -13.25 -21.29 6.39
N PHE A 446 -14.08 -20.36 5.95
CA PHE A 446 -13.84 -19.59 4.73
C PHE A 446 -13.15 -18.27 5.05
N HIS A 447 -12.26 -17.83 4.17
CA HIS A 447 -11.65 -16.50 4.23
C HIS A 447 -12.58 -15.44 3.60
N GLU A 448 -12.46 -14.15 3.98
CA GLU A 448 -13.39 -13.10 3.53
C GLU A 448 -13.48 -13.02 1.99
N TYR A 449 -12.33 -13.02 1.30
CA TYR A 449 -12.25 -12.95 -0.15
C TYR A 449 -13.00 -14.10 -0.85
N GLN A 450 -13.03 -15.29 -0.25
CA GLN A 450 -13.70 -16.48 -0.79
C GLN A 450 -15.22 -16.29 -0.76
N VAL A 451 -15.74 -15.75 0.34
CA VAL A 451 -17.17 -15.45 0.52
C VAL A 451 -17.62 -14.35 -0.46
N ILE A 452 -16.78 -13.35 -0.70
CA ILE A 452 -17.04 -12.30 -1.70
C ILE A 452 -17.11 -12.90 -3.12
N ILE A 453 -16.18 -13.80 -3.49
CA ILE A 453 -16.21 -14.49 -4.79
C ILE A 453 -17.45 -15.37 -4.94
N MET A 454 -17.82 -16.15 -3.89
CA MET A 454 -19.04 -16.97 -3.89
C MET A 454 -20.31 -16.11 -4.05
N ALA A 455 -20.38 -14.97 -3.37
CA ALA A 455 -21.49 -14.02 -3.52
C ALA A 455 -21.55 -13.45 -4.95
N GLY A 456 -20.41 -13.04 -5.51
CA GLY A 456 -20.32 -12.54 -6.89
C GLY A 456 -20.82 -13.55 -7.92
N LEU A 457 -20.40 -14.82 -7.81
CA LEU A 457 -20.82 -15.89 -8.73
C LEU A 457 -22.32 -16.21 -8.67
N THR A 458 -22.94 -16.07 -7.50
CA THR A 458 -24.33 -16.51 -7.25
C THR A 458 -25.38 -15.40 -7.32
N LEU A 459 -25.00 -14.13 -7.06
CA LEU A 459 -25.93 -13.00 -6.98
C LEU A 459 -26.74 -12.78 -8.25
N MET A 460 -26.09 -12.78 -9.42
CA MET A 460 -26.76 -12.54 -10.71
C MET A 460 -27.69 -13.70 -11.11
N PRO A 461 -27.27 -14.99 -11.06
CA PRO A 461 -28.17 -16.14 -11.24
C PRO A 461 -29.35 -16.14 -10.27
N LEU A 462 -29.11 -15.90 -8.97
CA LEU A 462 -30.16 -15.90 -7.95
C LEU A 462 -31.20 -14.81 -8.21
N ALA A 463 -30.76 -13.60 -8.57
CA ALA A 463 -31.66 -12.50 -8.93
C ALA A 463 -32.51 -12.83 -10.17
N PHE A 464 -31.93 -13.47 -11.19
CA PHE A 464 -32.70 -13.93 -12.35
C PHE A 464 -33.69 -15.04 -11.98
N PHE A 465 -33.25 -16.04 -11.20
CA PHE A 465 -34.10 -17.14 -10.74
C PHE A 465 -35.30 -16.61 -9.95
N LEU A 466 -35.06 -15.82 -8.89
CA LEU A 466 -36.11 -15.20 -8.08
C LEU A 466 -37.05 -14.36 -8.93
N LYS A 467 -36.53 -13.61 -9.91
CA LYS A 467 -37.36 -12.85 -10.84
C LYS A 467 -38.21 -13.73 -11.75
N THR A 468 -37.69 -14.84 -12.28
CA THR A 468 -38.48 -15.80 -13.07
C THR A 468 -39.57 -16.44 -12.21
N LEU A 469 -39.26 -16.80 -10.96
CA LEU A 469 -40.21 -17.36 -10.00
C LEU A 469 -41.32 -16.35 -9.67
N LEU A 470 -40.97 -15.09 -9.38
CA LEU A 470 -41.94 -14.01 -9.20
C LEU A 470 -42.79 -13.73 -10.44
N ALA A 471 -42.25 -13.91 -11.65
CA ALA A 471 -43.01 -13.77 -12.89
C ALA A 471 -44.00 -14.94 -13.10
N MET A 472 -43.63 -16.17 -12.70
CA MET A 472 -44.50 -17.35 -12.74
C MET A 472 -45.62 -17.28 -11.68
N VAL A 473 -45.30 -16.90 -10.44
CA VAL A 473 -46.27 -16.80 -9.34
C VAL A 473 -47.36 -15.75 -9.61
N ARG A 474 -47.04 -14.69 -10.36
CA ARG A 474 -47.84 -13.45 -10.40
C ARG A 474 -48.84 -13.34 -11.56
N LYS A 475 -49.43 -14.44 -12.04
CA LYS A 475 -50.64 -14.33 -12.89
C LYS A 475 -51.68 -15.43 -12.72
N ASP A 476 -51.32 -16.70 -12.87
CA ASP A 476 -52.34 -17.76 -12.91
C ASP A 476 -52.94 -18.10 -11.55
N CYS A 477 -52.16 -17.97 -10.46
CA CYS A 477 -52.64 -18.21 -9.10
C CYS A 477 -53.43 -17.03 -8.51
N VAL A 478 -52.90 -15.79 -8.64
CA VAL A 478 -53.53 -14.60 -8.04
C VAL A 478 -54.84 -14.22 -8.74
N GLN A 479 -54.90 -14.32 -10.07
CA GLN A 479 -56.09 -13.87 -10.82
C GLN A 479 -57.28 -14.85 -10.73
N LYS A 480 -57.03 -16.12 -10.40
CA LYS A 480 -58.07 -17.14 -10.13
C LYS A 480 -58.43 -17.30 -8.65
N ARG A 481 -57.63 -16.79 -7.70
CA ARG A 481 -57.81 -17.01 -6.25
C ARG A 481 -58.02 -15.76 -5.39
N MET A 482 -58.11 -14.56 -5.98
CA MET A 482 -58.67 -13.40 -5.26
C MET A 482 -60.16 -13.63 -4.96
N THR A 483 -60.48 -13.74 -3.67
CA THR A 483 -61.84 -13.93 -3.17
C THR A 483 -62.78 -12.78 -3.56
N PRO A 484 -64.08 -13.03 -3.79
CA PRO A 484 -65.04 -12.00 -4.18
C PRO A 484 -65.19 -10.86 -3.15
N HIS A 485 -64.80 -11.08 -1.89
CA HIS A 485 -64.78 -10.05 -0.84
C HIS A 485 -63.89 -8.86 -1.18
N LEU A 486 -62.68 -9.09 -1.73
CA LEU A 486 -61.75 -7.98 -2.03
C LEU A 486 -62.26 -7.10 -3.17
N ARG A 487 -63.04 -7.63 -4.12
CA ARG A 487 -63.70 -6.80 -5.15
C ARG A 487 -64.81 -5.93 -4.56
N ARG A 488 -65.62 -6.47 -3.64
CA ARG A 488 -66.67 -5.69 -2.96
C ARG A 488 -66.08 -4.58 -2.09
N TRP A 489 -65.01 -4.88 -1.35
CA TRP A 489 -64.31 -3.89 -0.50
C TRP A 489 -63.71 -2.76 -1.33
N TRP A 490 -63.04 -3.07 -2.46
CA TRP A 490 -62.48 -2.03 -3.34
C TRP A 490 -63.56 -1.18 -4.02
N ALA A 491 -64.67 -1.78 -4.44
CA ALA A 491 -65.81 -1.06 -4.99
C ALA A 491 -66.43 -0.09 -3.97
N GLY A 492 -66.61 -0.54 -2.71
CA GLY A 492 -67.05 0.31 -1.60
C GLY A 492 -66.09 1.47 -1.31
N PHE A 493 -64.78 1.22 -1.32
CA PHE A 493 -63.78 2.25 -1.09
C PHE A 493 -63.75 3.31 -2.21
N SER A 494 -63.95 2.92 -3.47
CA SER A 494 -64.11 3.87 -4.58
C SER A 494 -65.41 4.68 -4.50
N ALA A 495 -66.49 4.12 -3.97
CA ALA A 495 -67.75 4.84 -3.76
C ALA A 495 -67.65 5.86 -2.60
N TRP A 496 -66.91 5.51 -1.54
CA TRP A 496 -66.65 6.41 -0.41
C TRP A 496 -65.81 7.64 -0.81
N ARG A 497 -64.79 7.44 -1.67
CA ARG A 497 -63.87 8.50 -2.11
C ARG A 497 -64.51 9.60 -2.98
N ASN A 498 -65.66 9.33 -3.59
CA ASN A 498 -66.31 10.23 -4.56
C ASN A 498 -67.53 10.99 -3.99
N LYS A 499 -67.72 11.06 -2.67
CA LYS A 499 -68.70 11.98 -2.07
C LYS A 499 -68.16 13.42 -2.07
N PRO A 500 -68.90 14.42 -2.63
CA PRO A 500 -68.57 15.82 -2.44
C PRO A 500 -68.74 16.21 -0.97
N ALA A 501 -67.84 17.04 -0.45
CA ALA A 501 -67.94 17.59 0.91
C ALA A 501 -68.63 18.96 0.88
N SER A 502 -69.72 19.10 1.64
CA SER A 502 -70.34 20.40 1.95
C SER A 502 -71.21 20.29 3.21
N LEU A 503 -70.99 21.21 4.17
CA LEU A 503 -71.84 21.49 5.36
C LEU A 503 -71.89 20.35 6.42
N ALA A 504 -71.91 20.61 7.72
CA ALA A 504 -71.65 21.81 8.55
C ALA A 504 -71.17 21.28 9.94
N ALA A 505 -70.17 21.87 10.59
CA ALA A 505 -70.27 22.89 11.63
C ALA A 505 -70.87 22.42 12.99
N ASP A 506 -70.04 22.60 14.02
CA ASP A 506 -70.34 22.94 15.43
C ASP A 506 -70.81 21.90 16.48
N ALA A 507 -70.25 22.11 17.68
CA ALA A 507 -70.72 21.73 19.03
C ALA A 507 -70.80 20.24 19.42
N GLU A 508 -70.62 19.83 20.68
CA GLU A 508 -69.77 20.29 21.80
C GLU A 508 -69.69 19.16 22.85
N LEU A 509 -68.83 19.30 23.88
CA LEU A 509 -68.83 18.61 25.19
C LEU A 509 -69.03 17.06 25.32
N GLY A 510 -68.16 16.46 26.13
CA GLY A 510 -68.65 15.96 27.44
C GLY A 510 -68.61 14.45 27.74
N SER A 511 -67.71 14.07 28.66
CA SER A 511 -67.88 13.05 29.73
C SER A 511 -68.31 11.60 29.40
N VAL A 512 -67.31 10.72 29.49
CA VAL A 512 -67.24 9.46 30.29
C VAL A 512 -68.28 9.43 31.45
N ASP A 513 -69.05 8.37 31.73
CA ASP A 513 -68.61 7.13 32.42
C ASP A 513 -69.73 6.05 32.60
N ARG A 514 -69.36 4.86 33.12
CA ARG A 514 -70.15 3.75 33.73
C ARG A 514 -70.94 2.81 32.79
N GLN A 515 -70.70 1.49 32.77
CA GLN A 515 -70.76 0.40 33.78
C GLN A 515 -72.16 -0.23 33.94
N GLY A 516 -72.20 -1.58 33.90
CA GLY A 516 -73.39 -2.41 34.15
C GLY A 516 -73.15 -3.88 33.80
N ASP A 517 -72.82 -4.70 34.80
CA ASP A 517 -72.74 -6.17 34.69
C ASP A 517 -74.12 -6.84 34.68
N VAL A 518 -74.21 -8.10 34.23
CA VAL A 518 -74.71 -9.29 34.99
C VAL A 518 -74.95 -10.50 34.05
N GLN A 519 -74.77 -11.70 34.61
CA GLN A 519 -74.82 -13.04 33.99
C GLN A 519 -76.23 -13.51 33.55
N ASP A 520 -76.31 -14.56 32.70
CA ASP A 520 -76.85 -15.87 33.14
C ASP A 520 -76.42 -17.06 32.24
N ASP A 521 -76.65 -18.28 32.73
CA ASP A 521 -76.09 -19.61 32.37
C ASP A 521 -76.64 -20.34 31.13
N GLY A 522 -75.97 -21.43 30.69
CA GLY A 522 -76.71 -22.50 29.98
C GLY A 522 -76.02 -23.67 29.25
N ARG A 523 -75.46 -24.65 29.99
CA ARG A 523 -75.47 -26.12 29.70
C ARG A 523 -74.50 -26.80 28.69
N LEU A 524 -73.80 -27.81 29.22
CA LEU A 524 -73.18 -28.99 28.56
C LEU A 524 -74.19 -30.20 28.62
N PRO A 525 -74.01 -31.40 27.98
CA PRO A 525 -72.92 -32.35 28.31
C PRO A 525 -72.41 -33.36 27.22
N LEU A 526 -71.39 -34.14 27.61
CA LEU A 526 -70.80 -35.37 27.01
C LEU A 526 -71.64 -36.64 27.39
N PRO A 527 -71.43 -37.92 26.91
CA PRO A 527 -70.12 -38.64 26.87
C PRO A 527 -69.90 -39.92 25.97
N LEU A 528 -68.65 -40.46 26.03
CA LEU A 528 -68.20 -41.90 25.86
C LEU A 528 -68.50 -42.69 24.54
N ARG A 529 -67.95 -43.89 24.28
CA ARG A 529 -66.57 -44.47 24.18
C ARG A 529 -66.69 -45.98 23.90
N GLU A 530 -66.01 -46.57 22.89
CA GLU A 530 -65.51 -47.98 22.90
C GLU A 530 -64.78 -48.40 21.59
N ALA A 531 -64.18 -49.61 21.57
CA ALA A 531 -63.18 -50.02 20.57
C ALA A 531 -63.07 -51.57 20.36
N VAL A 532 -62.16 -51.96 19.44
CA VAL A 532 -61.49 -53.27 19.26
C VAL A 532 -62.20 -54.38 18.43
N LEU A 533 -61.62 -54.76 17.28
CA LEU A 533 -61.04 -56.10 16.97
C LEU A 533 -60.70 -56.30 15.46
N SER A 534 -59.72 -57.17 15.17
CA SER A 534 -59.28 -57.64 13.83
C SER A 534 -59.31 -59.19 13.79
N PRO A 535 -59.06 -59.94 12.69
CA PRO A 535 -57.70 -60.12 12.09
C PRO A 535 -57.60 -60.57 10.59
N SER A 536 -56.34 -60.74 10.09
CA SER A 536 -55.78 -61.69 9.05
C SER A 536 -56.65 -62.35 7.95
N GLY A 537 -56.16 -62.64 6.72
CA GLY A 537 -54.83 -62.49 6.08
C GLY A 537 -54.63 -63.41 4.83
N GLN A 538 -53.41 -63.39 4.25
CA GLN A 538 -52.82 -64.31 3.23
C GLN A 538 -53.08 -64.13 1.70
N SER A 539 -52.05 -64.53 0.93
CA SER A 539 -51.91 -64.69 -0.55
C SER A 539 -51.66 -66.20 -0.85
N PRO A 540 -51.13 -66.74 -2.00
CA PRO A 540 -50.63 -66.15 -3.26
C PRO A 540 -51.02 -66.87 -4.59
N ARG A 541 -50.59 -66.37 -5.75
CA ARG A 541 -49.75 -67.04 -6.80
C ARG A 541 -49.84 -66.40 -8.21
N THR A 542 -48.73 -66.50 -8.92
CA THR A 542 -48.38 -66.13 -10.32
C THR A 542 -48.63 -67.33 -11.29
N PRO A 543 -48.34 -67.35 -12.64
CA PRO A 543 -47.32 -66.57 -13.37
C PRO A 543 -47.50 -66.19 -14.88
N GLU A 544 -46.46 -65.53 -15.41
CA GLU A 544 -45.97 -65.52 -16.83
C GLU A 544 -46.82 -64.85 -17.94
N ALA A 545 -46.28 -64.28 -19.04
CA ALA A 545 -44.89 -64.17 -19.54
C ALA A 545 -44.68 -63.06 -20.63
N TRP A 546 -43.44 -62.50 -20.71
CA TRP A 546 -42.68 -62.02 -21.91
C TRP A 546 -43.23 -60.87 -22.82
N THR A 547 -42.74 -59.61 -22.82
CA THR A 547 -41.45 -59.04 -23.35
C THR A 547 -41.41 -58.85 -24.92
N PRO A 548 -40.41 -58.19 -25.58
CA PRO A 548 -40.66 -56.85 -26.18
C PRO A 548 -40.04 -56.62 -27.60
N SER A 549 -39.85 -55.34 -28.01
CA SER A 549 -39.01 -54.86 -29.15
C SER A 549 -39.67 -54.94 -30.56
N ARG A 550 -39.24 -54.28 -31.65
CA ARG A 550 -38.29 -53.17 -31.98
C ARG A 550 -38.54 -52.73 -33.45
N PHE A 551 -38.02 -51.56 -33.87
CA PHE A 551 -37.62 -51.17 -35.25
C PHE A 551 -38.62 -51.05 -36.45
N TRP A 552 -38.50 -49.89 -37.14
CA TRP A 552 -38.49 -49.63 -38.60
C TRP A 552 -39.24 -50.54 -39.63
N GLY A 553 -39.99 -49.92 -40.55
CA GLY A 553 -40.11 -50.42 -41.94
C GLY A 553 -41.30 -49.95 -42.80
N GLY A 554 -41.06 -49.03 -43.75
CA GLY A 554 -41.85 -48.77 -44.98
C GLY A 554 -43.32 -48.32 -44.85
N ALA A 555 -44.00 -47.79 -45.87
CA ALA A 555 -43.67 -47.13 -47.14
C ALA A 555 -44.99 -46.99 -47.94
N ARG A 556 -45.33 -45.80 -48.46
CA ARG A 556 -45.81 -45.55 -49.85
C ARG A 556 -46.27 -44.10 -50.05
N SER A 557 -45.89 -43.53 -51.18
CA SER A 557 -46.36 -42.25 -51.72
C SER A 557 -47.57 -42.46 -52.66
N PRO A 558 -48.13 -41.39 -53.28
CA PRO A 558 -47.51 -40.85 -54.51
C PRO A 558 -47.42 -39.30 -54.56
N ALA A 559 -46.53 -38.83 -55.45
CA ALA A 559 -46.38 -37.43 -55.91
C ALA A 559 -47.15 -37.24 -57.25
N PRO A 560 -46.96 -36.20 -58.12
CA PRO A 560 -46.08 -35.00 -58.13
C PRO A 560 -46.90 -33.71 -58.52
N PRO A 561 -46.41 -32.67 -59.25
CA PRO A 561 -45.08 -32.05 -59.47
C PRO A 561 -44.98 -30.57 -58.91
N ILE A 562 -43.82 -29.99 -58.53
CA ILE A 562 -42.73 -29.35 -59.34
C ILE A 562 -43.24 -28.07 -60.08
N HIS A 563 -42.69 -26.83 -59.99
CA HIS A 563 -41.29 -26.39 -59.70
C HIS A 563 -41.05 -24.96 -59.08
N ARG A 564 -39.92 -24.32 -59.48
CA ARG A 564 -39.24 -23.01 -59.21
C ARG A 564 -40.05 -21.73 -59.59
N GLY A 565 -39.68 -20.49 -59.19
CA GLY A 565 -38.61 -19.98 -58.32
C GLY A 565 -38.14 -18.54 -58.70
N ARG A 566 -37.25 -17.93 -57.88
CA ARG A 566 -36.38 -16.74 -58.12
C ARG A 566 -36.97 -15.32 -58.28
N ASP A 567 -36.27 -14.38 -57.62
CA ASP A 567 -35.79 -13.04 -58.05
C ASP A 567 -36.85 -11.98 -58.56
N ASP A 568 -36.68 -10.65 -58.48
CA ASP A 568 -35.62 -9.81 -57.89
C ASP A 568 -36.14 -8.40 -57.48
N LEU A 569 -35.21 -7.50 -57.13
CA LEU A 569 -35.39 -6.12 -56.64
C LEU A 569 -35.86 -5.06 -57.67
N THR A 570 -36.90 -4.27 -57.29
CA THR A 570 -37.02 -2.79 -57.54
C THR A 570 -37.16 -2.28 -58.99
N PRO A 571 -37.32 -0.95 -59.25
CA PRO A 571 -38.33 -0.02 -58.71
C PRO A 571 -39.04 0.88 -59.78
N MET A 572 -40.04 1.65 -59.32
CA MET A 572 -40.53 2.95 -59.86
C MET A 572 -40.88 3.12 -61.35
N SER A 573 -42.13 3.49 -61.62
CA SER A 573 -42.54 4.86 -62.05
C SER A 573 -44.00 4.86 -62.55
N GLY A 574 -44.60 6.04 -62.74
CA GLY A 574 -45.94 6.19 -63.34
C GLY A 574 -46.89 7.07 -62.51
N PHE A 575 -46.81 8.37 -62.72
CA PHE A 575 -47.93 9.28 -62.45
C PHE A 575 -49.11 8.93 -63.38
N ASP A 576 -50.35 8.97 -62.89
CA ASP A 576 -51.32 9.94 -63.42
C ASP A 576 -52.62 9.98 -62.59
N MET A 577 -53.21 11.16 -62.53
CA MET A 577 -54.50 11.45 -61.90
C MET A 577 -55.33 12.26 -62.88
N PRO A 578 -56.61 11.94 -63.07
CA PRO A 578 -57.59 12.99 -63.31
C PRO A 578 -58.70 13.00 -62.26
N PHE A 579 -59.01 14.21 -61.83
CA PHE A 579 -60.05 14.56 -60.86
C PHE A 579 -61.45 14.28 -61.41
N ARG A 580 -62.37 13.73 -60.60
CA ARG A 580 -63.81 13.93 -60.82
C ARG A 580 -64.59 14.05 -59.52
N ARG A 581 -65.28 15.19 -59.35
CA ARG A 581 -66.28 15.41 -58.28
C ARG A 581 -67.60 14.72 -58.65
N SER A 582 -68.29 14.09 -57.68
CA SER A 582 -69.65 14.52 -57.29
C SER A 582 -70.29 13.68 -56.16
N ARG A 583 -70.81 14.38 -55.15
CA ARG A 583 -72.14 14.22 -54.50
C ARG A 583 -72.60 12.88 -53.86
N THR A 584 -72.66 12.95 -52.52
CA THR A 584 -73.85 12.83 -51.63
C THR A 584 -74.61 11.50 -51.43
N ASN A 585 -74.78 11.25 -50.13
CA ASN A 585 -75.86 10.56 -49.40
C ASN A 585 -75.82 9.02 -49.24
N ASP A 586 -75.74 8.66 -47.96
CA ASP A 586 -76.59 7.71 -47.24
C ASP A 586 -76.76 6.30 -47.82
N ASP A 587 -75.99 5.35 -47.28
CA ASP A 587 -76.59 4.29 -46.44
C ASP A 587 -75.52 3.60 -45.58
N CYS A 588 -75.67 3.70 -44.25
CA CYS A 588 -74.77 3.07 -43.28
C CYS A 588 -75.35 1.73 -42.80
N GLU A 589 -75.24 0.68 -43.63
CA GLU A 589 -75.51 -0.68 -43.17
C GLU A 589 -74.46 -1.13 -42.13
N VAL A 590 -74.92 -1.47 -40.93
CA VAL A 590 -74.08 -1.98 -39.85
C VAL A 590 -73.73 -3.44 -40.09
N VAL A 591 -72.71 -3.68 -40.93
CA VAL A 591 -72.13 -5.01 -41.11
C VAL A 591 -71.46 -5.46 -39.80
N ARG A 592 -72.12 -6.38 -39.08
CA ARG A 592 -71.55 -7.08 -37.91
C ARG A 592 -70.36 -7.94 -38.33
N TRP A 593 -69.16 -7.37 -38.27
CA TRP A 593 -67.93 -8.15 -38.28
C TRP A 593 -67.80 -8.98 -37.00
N VAL A 594 -68.01 -10.29 -37.12
CA VAL A 594 -67.69 -11.26 -36.07
C VAL A 594 -66.17 -11.32 -35.88
N SER A 595 -65.66 -10.50 -34.96
CA SER A 595 -64.24 -10.43 -34.65
C SER A 595 -63.80 -11.67 -33.84
N ARG A 596 -63.22 -12.65 -34.55
CA ARG A 596 -62.38 -13.69 -33.91
C ARG A 596 -61.30 -12.97 -33.09
N HIS A 597 -61.20 -13.32 -31.81
CA HIS A 597 -60.54 -12.50 -30.79
C HIS A 597 -59.04 -12.21 -31.06
N PRO A 598 -58.61 -10.93 -31.08
CA PRO A 598 -57.19 -10.56 -31.05
C PRO A 598 -56.63 -10.34 -29.63
N GLN A 599 -57.44 -10.51 -28.57
CA GLN A 599 -57.05 -10.06 -27.22
C GLN A 599 -55.93 -10.89 -26.56
N THR A 600 -55.78 -12.17 -26.89
CA THR A 600 -54.77 -13.05 -26.28
C THR A 600 -53.35 -12.74 -26.75
N THR A 601 -53.15 -12.48 -28.05
CA THR A 601 -51.81 -12.19 -28.62
C THR A 601 -51.27 -10.83 -28.16
N VAL A 602 -52.13 -9.81 -28.05
CA VAL A 602 -51.74 -8.48 -27.56
C VAL A 602 -51.29 -8.54 -26.10
N PHE A 603 -52.02 -9.26 -25.23
CA PHE A 603 -51.72 -9.31 -23.80
C PHE A 603 -50.42 -10.07 -23.47
N VAL A 604 -50.12 -11.16 -24.19
CA VAL A 604 -48.87 -11.93 -24.04
C VAL A 604 -47.66 -11.10 -24.48
N SER A 605 -47.76 -10.35 -25.58
CA SER A 605 -46.65 -9.52 -26.09
C SER A 605 -46.24 -8.38 -25.13
N SER A 606 -47.21 -7.81 -24.40
CA SER A 606 -46.99 -6.74 -23.42
C SER A 606 -46.22 -7.24 -22.19
N MET A 607 -46.53 -8.44 -21.71
CA MET A 607 -45.92 -9.03 -20.52
C MET A 607 -44.46 -9.46 -20.77
N ALA A 608 -44.20 -10.15 -21.88
CA ALA A 608 -42.83 -10.50 -22.29
C ALA A 608 -41.96 -9.25 -22.47
N THR A 609 -42.51 -8.17 -23.02
CA THR A 609 -41.81 -6.90 -23.22
C THR A 609 -41.39 -6.26 -21.89
N ARG A 610 -42.27 -6.24 -20.88
CA ARG A 610 -41.94 -5.75 -19.52
C ARG A 610 -40.91 -6.63 -18.82
N PHE A 611 -40.98 -7.95 -19.00
CA PHE A 611 -40.01 -8.89 -18.44
C PHE A 611 -38.60 -8.66 -18.99
N VAL A 612 -38.45 -8.56 -20.32
CA VAL A 612 -37.16 -8.31 -20.99
C VAL A 612 -36.55 -6.97 -20.57
N ASN A 613 -37.32 -5.87 -20.62
CA ASN A 613 -36.81 -4.54 -20.24
C ASN A 613 -36.32 -4.53 -18.79
N SER A 614 -37.14 -5.01 -17.84
CA SER A 614 -36.72 -5.14 -16.44
C SER A 614 -35.59 -6.15 -16.22
N SER A 615 -35.27 -7.04 -17.17
CA SER A 615 -34.12 -7.96 -17.05
C SER A 615 -32.85 -7.21 -17.42
N ILE A 616 -32.89 -6.44 -18.51
CA ILE A 616 -31.80 -5.58 -18.95
C ILE A 616 -31.43 -4.55 -17.87
N VAL A 617 -32.43 -3.89 -17.26
CA VAL A 617 -32.20 -2.93 -16.17
C VAL A 617 -31.57 -3.62 -14.94
N MET A 618 -32.02 -4.82 -14.59
CA MET A 618 -31.43 -5.58 -13.48
C MET A 618 -29.99 -6.01 -13.78
N SER A 619 -29.70 -6.48 -15.01
CA SER A 619 -28.34 -6.79 -15.45
C SER A 619 -27.42 -5.57 -15.34
N PHE A 620 -27.89 -4.40 -15.77
CA PHE A 620 -27.12 -3.15 -15.72
C PHE A 620 -26.71 -2.76 -14.29
N ILE A 621 -27.61 -2.96 -13.32
CA ILE A 621 -27.35 -2.62 -11.91
C ILE A 621 -26.42 -3.65 -11.26
N LEU A 622 -26.63 -4.95 -11.52
CA LEU A 622 -25.85 -6.03 -10.89
C LEU A 622 -24.48 -6.24 -11.53
N HIS A 623 -24.31 -5.97 -12.83
CA HIS A 623 -23.04 -6.15 -13.55
C HIS A 623 -21.83 -5.52 -12.83
N PRO A 624 -21.79 -4.21 -12.52
CA PRO A 624 -20.63 -3.61 -11.86
C PRO A 624 -20.38 -4.17 -10.46
N VAL A 625 -21.44 -4.51 -9.70
CA VAL A 625 -21.34 -5.11 -8.36
C VAL A 625 -20.69 -6.49 -8.44
N VAL A 626 -21.18 -7.35 -9.34
CA VAL A 626 -20.66 -8.71 -9.53
C VAL A 626 -19.23 -8.70 -10.06
N VAL A 627 -18.93 -7.85 -11.07
CA VAL A 627 -17.58 -7.73 -11.62
C VAL A 627 -16.59 -7.30 -10.52
N ARG A 628 -16.93 -6.30 -9.71
CA ARG A 628 -16.06 -5.83 -8.63
C ARG A 628 -15.85 -6.91 -7.55
N MET A 629 -16.89 -7.66 -7.16
CA MET A 629 -16.77 -8.78 -6.22
C MET A 629 -15.83 -9.88 -6.73
N LEU A 630 -15.84 -10.17 -8.03
CA LEU A 630 -14.97 -11.18 -8.62
C LEU A 630 -13.52 -10.70 -8.68
N VAL A 631 -13.28 -9.43 -9.01
CA VAL A 631 -11.94 -8.80 -9.09
C VAL A 631 -11.14 -8.95 -7.78
N VAL A 632 -11.78 -9.06 -6.61
CA VAL A 632 -11.12 -9.32 -5.32
C VAL A 632 -10.20 -10.56 -5.33
N GLY A 633 -10.52 -11.57 -6.14
CA GLY A 633 -9.66 -12.75 -6.30
C GLY A 633 -8.32 -12.50 -6.99
N PHE A 634 -8.14 -11.33 -7.63
CA PHE A 634 -6.90 -10.91 -8.29
C PHE A 634 -6.13 -9.85 -7.48
N GLU A 635 -6.70 -9.33 -6.40
CA GLU A 635 -6.08 -8.25 -5.61
C GLU A 635 -4.99 -8.78 -4.69
N CYS A 636 -3.76 -8.70 -5.17
CA CYS A 636 -2.55 -8.95 -4.40
C CYS A 636 -1.82 -7.63 -4.09
N VAL A 637 -1.14 -7.58 -2.95
CA VAL A 637 -0.21 -6.52 -2.55
C VAL A 637 1.18 -7.13 -2.33
N GLU A 638 2.22 -6.38 -2.68
CA GLU A 638 3.61 -6.76 -2.47
C GLU A 638 4.08 -6.25 -1.10
N LEU A 639 4.49 -7.17 -0.22
CA LEU A 639 5.06 -6.92 1.11
C LEU A 639 6.41 -7.66 1.20
N ASP A 640 6.57 -8.56 2.17
CA ASP A 640 7.63 -9.59 2.17
C ASP A 640 7.47 -10.58 0.99
N THR A 641 6.21 -10.83 0.65
CA THR A 641 5.75 -11.70 -0.42
C THR A 641 4.47 -11.10 -1.03
N LEU A 642 4.03 -11.63 -2.17
CA LEU A 642 2.71 -11.27 -2.72
C LEU A 642 1.61 -11.88 -1.83
N ARG A 643 0.83 -11.03 -1.17
CA ARG A 643 -0.26 -11.39 -0.23
C ARG A 643 -1.61 -10.88 -0.73
N GLN A 644 -2.72 -11.51 -0.34
CA GLN A 644 -4.05 -11.09 -0.78
C GLN A 644 -4.49 -9.80 -0.03
N ARG A 645 -5.08 -8.83 -0.74
CA ARG A 645 -5.34 -7.46 -0.21
C ARG A 645 -6.37 -7.39 0.94
N ASN A 646 -7.35 -8.29 0.95
CA ASN A 646 -8.37 -8.38 2.01
C ASN A 646 -7.94 -9.29 3.17
N ASP A 647 -7.06 -10.25 2.90
CA ASP A 647 -6.57 -11.22 3.89
C ASP A 647 -5.05 -11.43 3.72
N LEU A 648 -4.28 -10.59 4.43
CA LEU A 648 -2.82 -10.55 4.34
C LEU A 648 -2.14 -11.87 4.78
N ASP A 649 -2.81 -12.71 5.56
CA ASP A 649 -2.26 -13.99 6.00
C ASP A 649 -2.21 -15.01 4.83
N VAL A 650 -2.99 -14.79 3.77
CA VAL A 650 -3.02 -15.66 2.58
C VAL A 650 -2.03 -15.18 1.52
N ASN A 651 -0.98 -15.98 1.30
CA ASN A 651 -0.03 -15.77 0.21
C ASN A 651 -0.72 -15.97 -1.16
N CYS A 652 -0.60 -14.98 -2.05
CA CYS A 652 -1.00 -15.11 -3.44
C CYS A 652 -0.15 -16.18 -4.15
N ARG A 653 -0.76 -16.84 -5.15
CA ARG A 653 -0.23 -18.04 -5.84
C ARG A 653 -0.15 -19.33 -5.01
N SER A 654 -0.62 -19.34 -3.75
CA SER A 654 -0.86 -20.59 -3.01
C SER A 654 -1.92 -21.46 -3.68
N ASP A 655 -1.90 -22.78 -3.45
CA ASP A 655 -2.85 -23.74 -4.04
C ASP A 655 -4.32 -23.41 -3.72
N GLU A 656 -4.58 -22.79 -2.56
CA GLU A 656 -5.91 -22.32 -2.19
C GLU A 656 -6.29 -21.05 -2.96
N HIS A 657 -5.41 -20.04 -2.98
CA HIS A 657 -5.61 -18.82 -3.76
C HIS A 657 -5.84 -19.12 -5.26
N MET A 658 -5.05 -20.02 -5.85
CA MET A 658 -5.15 -20.39 -7.28
C MET A 658 -6.51 -21.01 -7.65
N LYS A 659 -7.13 -21.79 -6.74
CA LYS A 659 -8.48 -22.36 -6.95
C LYS A 659 -9.54 -21.25 -7.00
N TRP A 660 -9.47 -20.29 -6.08
CA TRP A 660 -10.41 -19.16 -6.02
C TRP A 660 -10.18 -18.15 -7.14
N LEU A 661 -8.93 -17.93 -7.54
CA LEU A 661 -8.55 -17.14 -8.72
C LEU A 661 -9.13 -17.73 -10.01
N ALA A 662 -9.12 -19.06 -10.17
CA ALA A 662 -9.75 -19.72 -11.32
C ALA A 662 -11.27 -19.49 -11.35
N TRP A 663 -11.97 -19.62 -10.21
CA TRP A 663 -13.39 -19.33 -10.09
C TRP A 663 -13.73 -17.86 -10.37
N SER A 664 -12.93 -16.94 -9.84
CA SER A 664 -13.01 -15.50 -10.15
C SER A 664 -12.85 -15.24 -11.65
N THR A 665 -11.83 -15.83 -12.28
CA THR A 665 -11.55 -15.70 -13.73
C THR A 665 -12.73 -16.15 -14.57
N VAL A 666 -13.30 -17.32 -14.29
CA VAL A 666 -14.50 -17.84 -14.99
C VAL A 666 -15.68 -16.88 -14.82
N GLY A 667 -15.95 -16.41 -13.60
CA GLY A 667 -16.99 -15.43 -13.34
C GLY A 667 -16.76 -14.11 -14.10
N LEU A 668 -15.52 -13.63 -14.16
CA LEU A 668 -15.17 -12.36 -14.80
C LEU A 668 -15.31 -12.43 -16.33
N VAL A 669 -14.99 -13.57 -16.95
CA VAL A 669 -15.28 -13.80 -18.38
C VAL A 669 -16.79 -13.86 -18.63
N VAL A 670 -17.53 -14.65 -17.84
CA VAL A 670 -18.98 -14.86 -18.03
C VAL A 670 -19.79 -13.59 -17.79
N TYR A 671 -19.57 -12.91 -16.66
CA TYR A 671 -20.35 -11.73 -16.29
C TYR A 671 -19.72 -10.44 -16.78
N GLY A 672 -18.41 -10.27 -16.65
CA GLY A 672 -17.68 -9.07 -17.05
C GLY A 672 -17.72 -8.84 -18.56
N LEU A 673 -17.24 -9.80 -19.36
CA LEU A 673 -17.25 -9.70 -20.82
C LEU A 673 -18.56 -10.19 -21.45
N GLY A 674 -19.14 -11.29 -20.94
CA GLY A 674 -20.37 -11.85 -21.51
C GLY A 674 -21.56 -10.89 -21.48
N THR A 675 -21.76 -10.14 -20.39
CA THR A 675 -22.90 -9.20 -20.28
C THR A 675 -22.89 -8.09 -21.36
N PRO A 676 -21.84 -7.26 -21.52
CA PRO A 676 -21.81 -6.23 -22.55
C PRO A 676 -21.87 -6.81 -23.97
N VAL A 677 -21.22 -7.96 -24.23
CA VAL A 677 -21.27 -8.62 -25.54
C VAL A 677 -22.69 -9.11 -25.85
N LEU A 678 -23.39 -9.74 -24.90
CA LEU A 678 -24.76 -10.20 -25.09
C LEU A 678 -25.73 -9.03 -25.34
N LEU A 679 -25.58 -7.92 -24.60
CA LEU A 679 -26.40 -6.72 -24.80
C LEU A 679 -26.11 -6.04 -26.16
N PHE A 680 -24.84 -5.96 -26.56
CA PHE A 680 -24.41 -5.49 -27.88
C PHE A 680 -25.02 -6.34 -29.00
N LEU A 681 -24.87 -7.67 -28.93
CA LEU A 681 -25.41 -8.61 -29.92
C LEU A 681 -26.95 -8.59 -29.98
N ALA A 682 -27.62 -8.32 -28.85
CA ALA A 682 -29.07 -8.14 -28.83
C ALA A 682 -29.49 -6.87 -29.57
N LEU A 683 -28.82 -5.75 -29.32
CA LEU A 683 -29.05 -4.48 -30.03
C LEU A 683 -28.72 -4.58 -31.52
N PHE A 684 -27.58 -5.19 -31.87
CA PHE A 684 -27.13 -5.36 -33.26
C PHE A 684 -28.15 -6.12 -34.11
N ARG A 685 -28.77 -7.18 -33.56
CA ARG A 685 -29.84 -7.94 -34.24
C ARG A 685 -31.12 -7.12 -34.47
N VAL A 686 -31.39 -6.09 -33.66
CA VAL A 686 -32.58 -5.22 -33.81
C VAL A 686 -32.28 -3.84 -34.40
N ARG A 687 -31.01 -3.54 -34.77
CA ARG A 687 -30.54 -2.20 -35.20
C ARG A 687 -31.41 -1.51 -36.25
N LYS A 688 -31.86 -2.24 -37.28
CA LYS A 688 -32.74 -1.71 -38.36
C LYS A 688 -34.17 -1.35 -37.90
N ARG A 689 -34.54 -1.64 -36.64
CA ARG A 689 -35.91 -1.50 -36.10
C ARG A 689 -35.96 -0.72 -34.78
N LEU A 690 -34.88 -0.05 -34.36
CA LEU A 690 -34.77 0.68 -33.09
C LEU A 690 -35.84 1.78 -32.88
N LEU A 691 -36.34 2.38 -33.95
CA LEU A 691 -37.40 3.40 -33.87
C LEU A 691 -38.80 2.81 -33.62
N ARG A 692 -39.02 1.50 -33.83
CA ARG A 692 -40.33 0.88 -33.60
C ARG A 692 -40.66 0.86 -32.10
N THR A 693 -41.88 1.26 -31.76
CA THR A 693 -42.37 1.37 -30.37
C THR A 693 -42.16 0.10 -29.54
N GLU A 694 -42.36 -1.08 -30.11
CA GLU A 694 -42.15 -2.35 -29.40
C GLU A 694 -40.68 -2.70 -29.16
N VAL A 695 -39.77 -2.33 -30.06
CA VAL A 695 -38.32 -2.47 -29.81
C VAL A 695 -37.88 -1.48 -28.74
N ARG A 696 -38.36 -0.24 -28.80
CA ARG A 696 -38.07 0.81 -27.81
C ARG A 696 -38.58 0.48 -26.41
N LYS A 697 -39.77 -0.11 -26.28
CA LYS A 697 -40.30 -0.60 -24.98
C LYS A 697 -39.46 -1.73 -24.37
N ARG A 698 -38.73 -2.51 -25.18
CA ARG A 698 -37.89 -3.63 -24.73
C ARG A 698 -36.45 -3.22 -24.45
N PHE A 699 -35.80 -2.54 -25.40
CA PHE A 699 -34.37 -2.27 -25.41
C PHE A 699 -34.03 -0.78 -25.22
N GLY A 700 -35.02 0.12 -25.23
CA GLY A 700 -34.81 1.57 -25.15
C GLY A 700 -34.02 2.03 -23.93
N PHE A 701 -33.99 1.25 -22.85
CA PHE A 701 -33.10 1.55 -21.71
C PHE A 701 -31.62 1.66 -22.12
N LEU A 702 -31.14 0.89 -23.10
CA LEU A 702 -29.73 0.85 -23.50
C LEU A 702 -29.34 1.97 -24.46
N TYR A 703 -30.28 2.50 -25.26
CA TYR A 703 -29.95 3.46 -26.33
C TYR A 703 -30.74 4.78 -26.28
N ASN A 704 -31.79 4.91 -25.45
CA ASN A 704 -32.47 6.20 -25.26
C ASN A 704 -31.51 7.18 -24.56
N GLY A 705 -31.25 8.32 -25.21
CA GLY A 705 -30.31 9.33 -24.73
C GLY A 705 -29.05 9.45 -25.58
N PHE A 706 -28.77 8.46 -26.43
CA PHE A 706 -27.71 8.49 -27.44
C PHE A 706 -28.26 8.86 -28.82
N GLU A 707 -27.39 9.36 -29.71
CA GLU A 707 -27.72 9.43 -31.13
C GLU A 707 -27.91 8.03 -31.72
N LEU A 708 -28.78 7.90 -32.73
CA LEU A 708 -29.08 6.61 -33.36
C LEU A 708 -27.86 5.94 -34.03
N LYS A 709 -26.87 6.74 -34.43
CA LYS A 709 -25.56 6.27 -34.94
C LYS A 709 -24.77 5.50 -33.87
N TYR A 710 -24.89 5.93 -32.61
CA TYR A 710 -24.09 5.48 -31.47
C TYR A 710 -24.88 4.62 -30.48
N TYR A 711 -25.95 3.95 -30.94
CA TYR A 711 -26.87 3.12 -30.13
C TYR A 711 -26.23 2.02 -29.26
N TYR A 712 -24.95 1.71 -29.47
CA TYR A 712 -24.19 0.67 -28.79
C TYR A 712 -23.26 1.20 -27.68
N PHE A 713 -23.18 2.53 -27.46
CA PHE A 713 -22.22 3.14 -26.54
C PHE A 713 -22.37 2.69 -25.07
N GLU A 714 -23.57 2.31 -24.63
CA GLU A 714 -23.76 1.74 -23.28
C GLU A 714 -22.93 0.46 -23.06
N SER A 715 -22.77 -0.38 -24.10
CA SER A 715 -21.90 -1.57 -24.04
C SER A 715 -20.40 -1.20 -24.04
N VAL A 716 -20.04 -0.08 -24.69
CA VAL A 716 -18.67 0.47 -24.68
C VAL A 716 -18.31 0.98 -23.28
N TYR A 717 -19.24 1.67 -22.60
CA TYR A 717 -19.05 2.12 -21.21
C TYR A 717 -18.99 0.96 -20.22
N MET A 718 -19.77 -0.12 -20.42
CA MET A 718 -19.61 -1.35 -19.64
C MET A 718 -18.22 -1.98 -19.83
N PHE A 719 -17.74 -2.06 -21.07
CA PHE A 719 -16.41 -2.61 -21.37
C PHE A 719 -15.30 -1.76 -20.73
N ARG A 720 -15.40 -0.42 -20.80
CA ARG A 720 -14.50 0.53 -20.11
C ARG A 720 -14.35 0.19 -18.62
N LYS A 721 -15.46 -0.06 -17.92
CA LYS A 721 -15.43 -0.41 -16.48
C LYS A 721 -14.66 -1.69 -16.22
N VAL A 722 -14.91 -2.74 -17.01
CA VAL A 722 -14.23 -4.03 -16.87
C VAL A 722 -12.72 -3.87 -17.10
N VAL A 723 -12.32 -3.08 -18.10
CA VAL A 723 -10.91 -2.78 -18.37
C VAL A 723 -10.24 -2.01 -17.22
N ILE A 724 -10.88 -0.97 -16.68
CA ILE A 724 -10.35 -0.20 -15.54
C ILE A 724 -10.24 -1.09 -14.28
N LEU A 725 -11.25 -1.92 -14.01
CA LEU A 725 -11.25 -2.87 -12.90
C LEU A 725 -10.22 -4.00 -13.06
N LEU A 726 -9.87 -4.38 -14.30
CA LEU A 726 -8.76 -5.28 -14.58
C LEU A 726 -7.41 -4.61 -14.32
N PHE A 727 -7.21 -3.34 -14.71
CA PHE A 727 -5.94 -2.66 -14.45
C PHE A 727 -5.67 -2.41 -12.96
N PHE A 728 -6.73 -2.27 -12.14
CA PHE A 728 -6.62 -2.20 -10.69
C PHE A 728 -5.93 -3.43 -10.04
N THR A 729 -5.90 -4.59 -10.72
CA THR A 729 -5.26 -5.82 -10.20
C THR A 729 -3.75 -5.92 -10.48
N ALA A 730 -3.17 -4.94 -11.19
CA ALA A 730 -1.72 -4.91 -11.40
C ALA A 730 -1.00 -4.77 -10.04
N PRO A 731 0.02 -5.63 -9.75
CA PRO A 731 0.63 -5.69 -8.42
C PRO A 731 1.41 -4.42 -8.07
N THR A 732 2.04 -3.79 -9.06
CA THR A 732 2.82 -2.57 -8.86
C THR A 732 1.97 -1.31 -9.07
N MET A 733 2.05 -0.39 -8.11
CA MET A 733 1.23 0.84 -8.08
C MET A 733 1.40 1.70 -9.34
N TYR A 734 2.63 1.89 -9.82
CA TYR A 734 2.91 2.70 -11.01
C TYR A 734 2.26 2.14 -12.27
N VAL A 735 2.38 0.83 -12.52
CA VAL A 735 1.78 0.18 -13.70
C VAL A 735 0.25 0.29 -13.64
N ARG A 736 -0.33 0.08 -12.46
CA ARG A 736 -1.77 0.29 -12.19
C ARG A 736 -2.21 1.72 -12.54
N MET A 737 -1.51 2.74 -12.04
CA MET A 737 -1.82 4.15 -12.30
C MET A 737 -1.68 4.53 -13.79
N VAL A 738 -0.57 4.14 -14.43
CA VAL A 738 -0.30 4.45 -15.84
C VAL A 738 -1.33 3.81 -16.78
N LEU A 739 -1.70 2.54 -16.56
CA LEU A 739 -2.71 1.86 -17.37
C LEU A 739 -4.11 2.48 -17.18
N MET A 740 -4.48 2.83 -15.95
CA MET A 740 -5.74 3.55 -15.68
C MET A 740 -5.76 4.94 -16.31
N LEU A 741 -4.64 5.67 -16.28
CA LEU A 741 -4.51 7.00 -16.87
C LEU A 741 -4.58 6.96 -18.40
N PHE A 742 -3.82 6.07 -19.05
CA PHE A 742 -3.86 5.86 -20.49
C PHE A 742 -5.26 5.48 -20.99
N THR A 743 -5.95 4.61 -20.25
CA THR A 743 -7.34 4.24 -20.52
C THR A 743 -8.27 5.43 -20.40
N SER A 744 -8.12 6.23 -19.34
CA SER A 744 -8.93 7.44 -19.11
C SER A 744 -8.78 8.45 -20.25
N TRP A 745 -7.55 8.75 -20.67
CA TRP A 745 -7.27 9.61 -21.82
C TRP A 745 -7.82 9.05 -23.14
N THR A 746 -7.65 7.75 -23.38
CA THR A 746 -8.22 7.10 -24.57
C THR A 746 -9.74 7.26 -24.63
N PHE A 747 -10.44 7.08 -23.51
CA PHE A 747 -11.89 7.27 -23.46
C PHE A 747 -12.33 8.75 -23.50
N ILE A 748 -11.51 9.69 -22.99
CA ILE A 748 -11.72 11.13 -23.19
C ILE A 748 -11.65 11.47 -24.68
N LEU A 749 -10.63 11.01 -25.40
CA LEU A 749 -10.46 11.24 -26.83
C LEU A 749 -11.61 10.64 -27.65
N ILE A 750 -12.01 9.40 -27.35
CA ILE A 750 -13.17 8.75 -28.00
C ILE A 750 -14.45 9.57 -27.73
N HIS A 751 -14.69 10.01 -26.50
CA HIS A 751 -15.87 10.79 -26.12
C HIS A 751 -15.92 12.16 -26.81
N VAL A 752 -14.80 12.90 -26.80
CA VAL A 752 -14.68 14.21 -27.47
C VAL A 752 -14.86 14.10 -28.98
N HIS A 753 -14.34 13.05 -29.62
CA HIS A 753 -14.48 12.85 -31.07
C HIS A 753 -15.89 12.39 -31.46
N THR A 754 -16.56 11.57 -30.63
CA THR A 754 -17.84 10.93 -31.01
C THR A 754 -19.07 11.68 -30.54
N GLN A 755 -19.01 12.41 -29.41
CA GLN A 755 -20.13 13.09 -28.76
C GLN A 755 -21.43 12.27 -28.82
N PRO A 756 -21.46 11.10 -28.16
CA PRO A 756 -22.42 10.06 -28.47
C PRO A 756 -23.84 10.35 -27.96
N PHE A 757 -24.01 11.31 -27.05
CA PHE A 757 -25.32 11.65 -26.48
C PHE A 757 -26.12 12.58 -27.40
N ASP A 758 -27.45 12.54 -27.27
CA ASP A 758 -28.36 13.39 -28.03
C ASP A 758 -28.25 14.85 -27.54
N ASN A 759 -27.98 15.78 -28.48
CA ASN A 759 -27.69 17.21 -28.29
C ASN A 759 -28.75 18.05 -27.54
N ARG A 760 -29.82 17.43 -27.03
CA ARG A 760 -30.92 18.08 -26.29
C ARG A 760 -30.42 18.87 -25.08
N SER A 761 -30.88 20.11 -24.99
CA SER A 761 -30.56 21.03 -23.88
C SER A 761 -29.08 21.45 -23.84
N TYR A 762 -28.50 21.76 -25.00
CA TYR A 762 -27.17 22.40 -25.14
C TYR A 762 -26.01 21.50 -24.70
N LEU A 763 -25.88 20.30 -25.30
CA LEU A 763 -24.80 19.32 -25.06
C LEU A 763 -24.59 18.96 -23.58
N CYS A 764 -25.64 19.05 -22.77
CA CYS A 764 -25.53 18.88 -21.32
C CYS A 764 -25.13 17.46 -20.91
N LEU A 765 -25.52 16.45 -21.69
CA LEU A 765 -25.19 15.04 -21.43
C LEU A 765 -23.71 14.75 -21.72
N ASP A 766 -23.18 15.20 -22.86
CA ASP A 766 -21.77 15.02 -23.21
C ASP A 766 -20.85 15.79 -22.26
N ARG A 767 -21.26 17.00 -21.82
CA ARG A 767 -20.53 17.75 -20.79
C ARG A 767 -20.49 17.01 -19.44
N LEU A 768 -21.56 16.33 -19.04
CA LEU A 768 -21.58 15.53 -17.81
C LEU A 768 -20.59 14.36 -17.88
N GLU A 769 -20.56 13.60 -18.99
CA GLU A 769 -19.63 12.48 -19.13
C GLU A 769 -18.18 12.95 -19.35
N ALA A 770 -17.96 14.11 -19.99
CA ALA A 770 -16.63 14.72 -20.07
C ALA A 770 -16.11 15.14 -18.68
N LEU A 771 -16.96 15.72 -17.83
CA LEU A 771 -16.62 16.05 -16.43
C LEU A 771 -16.40 14.79 -15.59
N SER A 772 -17.16 13.70 -15.81
CA SER A 772 -16.99 12.45 -15.07
C SER A 772 -15.64 11.78 -15.38
N LEU A 773 -15.24 11.78 -16.64
CA LEU A 773 -13.93 11.31 -17.11
C LEU A 773 -12.79 12.23 -16.68
N GLY A 774 -12.99 13.55 -16.73
CA GLY A 774 -11.99 14.53 -16.27
C GLY A 774 -11.69 14.40 -14.76
N ALA A 775 -12.71 14.15 -13.93
CA ALA A 775 -12.54 13.89 -12.51
C ALA A 775 -11.76 12.59 -12.23
N LEU A 776 -12.02 11.51 -12.98
CA LEU A 776 -11.21 10.29 -12.92
C LEU A 776 -9.74 10.57 -13.28
N ALA A 777 -9.50 11.24 -14.41
CA ALA A 777 -8.15 11.53 -14.89
C ALA A 777 -7.37 12.42 -13.90
N ALA A 778 -8.01 13.44 -13.33
CA ALA A 778 -7.40 14.29 -12.29
C ALA A 778 -7.00 13.48 -11.04
N THR A 779 -7.87 12.61 -10.54
CA THR A 779 -7.62 11.77 -9.36
C THR A 779 -6.48 10.77 -9.57
N VAL A 780 -6.42 10.11 -10.73
CA VAL A 780 -5.31 9.18 -11.06
C VAL A 780 -4.00 9.94 -11.29
N THR A 781 -4.04 11.10 -11.96
CA THR A 781 -2.85 11.95 -12.19
C THR A 781 -2.27 12.46 -10.87
N ALA A 782 -3.11 12.93 -9.95
CA ALA A 782 -2.69 13.40 -8.64
C ALA A 782 -1.95 12.32 -7.85
N ARG A 783 -2.44 11.08 -7.86
CA ARG A 783 -1.76 9.96 -7.18
C ARG A 783 -0.44 9.58 -7.86
N LEU A 784 -0.41 9.52 -9.19
CA LEU A 784 0.82 9.25 -9.93
C LEU A 784 1.92 10.29 -9.64
N ILE A 785 1.56 11.58 -9.55
CA ILE A 785 2.51 12.64 -9.15
C ILE A 785 2.95 12.44 -7.69
N PHE A 786 2.04 12.07 -6.78
CA PHE A 786 2.40 11.79 -5.39
C PHE A 786 3.44 10.66 -5.28
N ASP A 787 3.27 9.55 -6.00
CA ASP A 787 4.19 8.40 -5.88
C ASP A 787 5.54 8.71 -6.54
N VAL A 788 5.55 9.24 -7.77
CA VAL A 788 6.78 9.53 -8.54
C VAL A 788 7.70 10.55 -7.85
N ARG A 789 7.16 11.43 -7.01
CA ARG A 789 7.94 12.44 -6.28
C ARG A 789 8.89 11.86 -5.24
N GLU A 790 8.67 10.63 -4.78
CA GLU A 790 9.52 9.95 -3.79
C GLU A 790 10.71 9.25 -4.45
N GLU A 791 10.64 8.95 -5.76
CA GLU A 791 11.72 8.33 -6.55
C GLU A 791 12.58 9.35 -7.33
N LEU A 792 12.13 10.60 -7.45
CA LEU A 792 12.86 11.66 -8.15
C LEU A 792 14.13 12.05 -7.39
N SER A 793 15.28 11.58 -7.88
CA SER A 793 16.61 11.92 -7.36
C SER A 793 17.19 13.14 -8.08
N GLY A 794 17.72 14.09 -7.30
CA GLY A 794 18.41 15.27 -7.82
C GLY A 794 17.85 16.56 -7.24
N GLN A 795 18.75 17.40 -6.73
CA GLN A 795 18.45 18.53 -5.83
C GLN A 795 17.34 19.48 -6.35
N PHE A 796 17.40 19.87 -7.63
CA PHE A 796 16.36 20.70 -8.25
C PHE A 796 14.98 20.03 -8.33
N PHE A 797 14.95 18.74 -8.66
CA PHE A 797 13.70 17.99 -8.76
C PHE A 797 13.11 17.71 -7.38
N GLU A 798 13.94 17.44 -6.37
CA GLU A 798 13.50 17.29 -4.99
C GLU A 798 12.91 18.59 -4.42
N ASP A 799 13.55 19.74 -4.63
CA ASP A 799 13.04 21.04 -4.18
C ASP A 799 11.68 21.37 -4.81
N LEU A 800 11.51 21.09 -6.11
CA LEU A 800 10.24 21.27 -6.81
C LEU A 800 9.16 20.26 -6.35
N ALA A 801 9.54 18.99 -6.20
CA ALA A 801 8.67 17.88 -5.78
C ALA A 801 8.12 18.04 -4.37
N LYS A 802 8.96 18.55 -3.46
CA LYS A 802 8.64 18.78 -2.04
C LYS A 802 8.07 20.17 -1.76
N HIS A 803 7.87 20.99 -2.80
CA HIS A 803 7.30 22.33 -2.64
C HIS A 803 5.80 22.26 -2.31
N TRP A 804 5.37 22.98 -1.28
CA TRP A 804 3.99 23.00 -0.75
C TRP A 804 2.89 23.30 -1.80
N THR A 805 3.23 23.96 -2.90
CA THR A 805 2.29 24.19 -4.02
C THR A 805 1.91 22.89 -4.74
N VAL A 806 2.81 21.91 -4.80
CA VAL A 806 2.55 20.58 -5.39
C VAL A 806 1.60 19.79 -4.51
N ASP A 807 1.80 19.79 -3.19
CA ASP A 807 0.86 19.21 -2.21
C ASP A 807 -0.56 19.79 -2.36
N ILE A 808 -0.67 21.12 -2.43
CA ILE A 808 -1.96 21.79 -2.67
C ILE A 808 -2.54 21.40 -4.03
N ALA A 809 -1.75 21.34 -5.09
CA ALA A 809 -2.23 20.97 -6.43
C ALA A 809 -2.77 19.53 -6.48
N ILE A 810 -2.05 18.57 -5.88
CA ILE A 810 -2.42 17.15 -5.78
C ILE A 810 -3.75 16.97 -5.05
N VAL A 811 -4.02 17.74 -3.99
CA VAL A 811 -5.28 17.65 -3.23
C VAL A 811 -6.41 18.44 -3.90
N VAL A 812 -6.17 19.69 -4.30
CA VAL A 812 -7.22 20.61 -4.74
C VAL A 812 -7.74 20.29 -6.15
N MET A 813 -6.88 19.88 -7.10
CA MET A 813 -7.35 19.60 -8.47
C MET A 813 -8.38 18.46 -8.56
N PRO A 814 -8.17 17.28 -7.94
CA PRO A 814 -9.19 16.23 -7.87
C PRO A 814 -10.50 16.71 -7.22
N LEU A 815 -10.41 17.40 -6.07
CA LEU A 815 -11.58 17.87 -5.35
C LEU A 815 -12.41 18.87 -6.16
N LEU A 816 -11.76 19.81 -6.86
CA LEU A 816 -12.43 20.74 -7.77
C LEU A 816 -13.08 20.02 -8.96
N ALA A 817 -12.42 19.01 -9.56
CA ALA A 817 -12.97 18.25 -10.68
C ALA A 817 -14.22 17.44 -10.26
N HIS A 818 -14.18 16.78 -9.10
CA HIS A 818 -15.32 16.09 -8.53
C HIS A 818 -16.46 17.06 -8.14
N ALA A 819 -16.14 18.23 -7.56
CA ALA A 819 -17.13 19.27 -7.25
C ALA A 819 -17.77 19.88 -8.50
N ALA A 820 -17.02 20.06 -9.58
CA ALA A 820 -17.52 20.54 -10.88
C ALA A 820 -18.53 19.56 -11.48
N PHE A 821 -18.25 18.24 -11.45
CA PHE A 821 -19.23 17.23 -11.86
C PHE A 821 -20.50 17.30 -11.01
N ILE A 822 -20.38 17.26 -9.67
CA ILE A 822 -21.53 17.21 -8.76
C ILE A 822 -22.41 18.46 -8.90
N SER A 823 -21.82 19.65 -8.94
CA SER A 823 -22.55 20.91 -9.10
C SER A 823 -23.24 21.01 -10.46
N TYR A 824 -22.57 20.61 -11.55
CA TYR A 824 -23.17 20.59 -12.89
C TYR A 824 -24.30 19.55 -13.01
N ALA A 825 -24.15 18.38 -12.39
CA ALA A 825 -25.18 17.34 -12.33
C ALA A 825 -26.42 17.80 -11.54
N ALA A 826 -26.22 18.41 -10.37
CA ALA A 826 -27.30 18.98 -9.56
C ALA A 826 -28.03 20.10 -10.31
N TRP A 827 -27.29 21.01 -10.95
CA TRP A 827 -27.87 22.06 -11.80
C TRP A 827 -28.65 21.49 -13.00
N SER A 828 -28.13 20.46 -13.67
CA SER A 828 -28.79 19.80 -14.79
C SER A 828 -30.11 19.16 -14.37
N LEU A 829 -30.13 18.42 -13.25
CA LEU A 829 -31.35 17.84 -12.69
C LEU A 829 -32.34 18.93 -12.28
N PHE A 830 -31.90 19.98 -11.58
CA PHE A 830 -32.77 21.10 -11.18
C PHE A 830 -33.39 21.82 -12.38
N ARG A 831 -32.58 22.22 -13.37
CA ARG A 831 -33.05 22.89 -14.59
C ARG A 831 -34.07 22.03 -15.35
N ASN A 832 -33.79 20.75 -15.52
CA ASN A 832 -34.64 19.87 -16.31
C ASN A 832 -35.90 19.37 -15.55
N THR A 833 -35.89 19.33 -14.20
CA THR A 833 -37.01 18.80 -13.39
C THR A 833 -37.91 19.92 -12.92
N VAL A 834 -37.29 20.97 -12.37
CA VAL A 834 -37.99 22.06 -11.69
C VAL A 834 -38.21 23.20 -12.68
N LEU A 835 -37.15 23.81 -13.23
CA LEU A 835 -37.30 25.00 -14.07
C LEU A 835 -38.16 24.72 -15.32
N LYS A 836 -37.88 23.65 -16.09
CA LYS A 836 -38.71 23.29 -17.25
C LYS A 836 -40.18 22.98 -16.89
N HIS A 837 -40.45 22.37 -15.75
CA HIS A 837 -41.83 22.11 -15.32
C HIS A 837 -42.52 23.40 -14.85
N LEU A 838 -41.80 24.30 -14.18
CA LEU A 838 -42.33 25.60 -13.77
C LEU A 838 -42.55 26.53 -14.96
N ALA A 839 -41.68 26.52 -15.97
CA ALA A 839 -41.85 27.26 -17.21
C ALA A 839 -43.09 26.76 -17.98
N LEU A 840 -43.22 25.43 -18.18
CA LEU A 840 -44.43 24.86 -18.77
C LEU A 840 -45.70 25.18 -17.96
N LYS A 841 -45.58 25.28 -16.62
CA LYS A 841 -46.70 25.69 -15.76
C LYS A 841 -47.00 27.19 -15.88
N LEU A 842 -46.00 28.05 -16.12
CA LEU A 842 -46.18 29.47 -16.40
C LEU A 842 -46.92 29.67 -17.73
N ASP A 843 -46.53 28.93 -18.77
CA ASP A 843 -47.14 29.01 -20.10
C ASP A 843 -48.59 28.49 -20.12
N VAL A 844 -48.88 27.43 -19.36
CA VAL A 844 -50.18 26.73 -19.39
C VAL A 844 -51.14 27.19 -18.29
N TRP A 845 -50.65 27.59 -17.11
CA TRP A 845 -51.50 27.99 -15.97
C TRP A 845 -50.84 29.03 -15.03
N PRO A 846 -50.61 30.27 -15.52
CA PRO A 846 -49.89 31.30 -14.76
C PRO A 846 -50.57 31.66 -13.43
N GLU A 847 -51.89 31.64 -13.37
CA GLU A 847 -52.69 32.00 -12.19
C GLU A 847 -52.44 31.08 -10.97
N ARG A 848 -52.08 29.81 -11.19
CA ARG A 848 -51.80 28.83 -10.11
C ARG A 848 -50.34 28.83 -9.66
N MET A 849 -49.54 29.83 -10.03
CA MET A 849 -48.12 29.96 -9.64
C MET A 849 -47.98 30.63 -8.26
N THR A 850 -47.36 29.93 -7.30
CA THR A 850 -47.03 30.49 -5.98
C THR A 850 -45.89 31.52 -6.06
N CYS A 851 -45.75 32.38 -5.06
CA CYS A 851 -44.66 33.37 -5.00
C CYS A 851 -43.26 32.72 -5.16
N LEU A 852 -43.02 31.63 -4.42
CA LEU A 852 -41.78 30.85 -4.53
C LEU A 852 -41.53 30.33 -5.95
N GLN A 853 -42.57 29.88 -6.66
CA GLN A 853 -42.43 29.37 -8.04
C GLN A 853 -42.09 30.48 -9.04
N ARG A 854 -42.62 31.69 -8.86
CA ARG A 854 -42.25 32.86 -9.68
C ARG A 854 -40.83 33.33 -9.39
N TRP A 855 -40.44 33.36 -8.11
CA TRP A 855 -39.07 33.69 -7.70
C TRP A 855 -38.05 32.69 -8.28
N VAL A 856 -38.34 31.39 -8.22
CA VAL A 856 -37.49 30.34 -8.82
C VAL A 856 -37.35 30.50 -10.34
N LEU A 857 -38.40 30.93 -11.07
CA LEU A 857 -38.28 31.25 -12.50
C LEU A 857 -37.51 32.54 -12.77
N GLY A 858 -37.57 33.52 -11.86
CA GLY A 858 -36.74 34.73 -11.93
C GLY A 858 -35.24 34.46 -12.01
N LEU A 859 -34.78 33.35 -11.40
CA LEU A 859 -33.38 32.90 -11.47
C LEU A 859 -32.94 32.50 -12.90
N ASP A 860 -33.85 32.02 -13.75
CA ASP A 860 -33.54 31.63 -15.14
C ASP A 860 -33.51 32.88 -16.05
N ASN A 861 -34.47 33.80 -15.86
CA ASN A 861 -34.52 35.09 -16.58
C ASN A 861 -33.28 35.97 -16.32
N HIS A 862 -32.71 35.91 -15.11
CA HIS A 862 -31.45 36.60 -14.81
C HIS A 862 -30.23 35.97 -15.50
N LYS A 863 -30.24 34.66 -15.80
CA LYS A 863 -29.16 34.01 -16.55
C LYS A 863 -29.21 34.29 -18.05
N GLN A 864 -30.40 34.33 -18.66
CA GLN A 864 -30.53 34.67 -20.08
C GLN A 864 -30.11 36.12 -20.39
N LYS A 865 -30.18 37.04 -19.43
CA LYS A 865 -29.69 38.42 -19.59
C LYS A 865 -28.15 38.57 -19.55
N ALA A 866 -27.38 37.49 -19.41
CA ALA A 866 -25.93 37.54 -19.25
C ALA A 866 -25.11 36.96 -20.42
N THR A 867 -25.76 36.36 -21.43
CA THR A 867 -25.14 35.77 -22.64
C THR A 867 -26.20 35.64 -23.74
N ILE A 868 -26.03 36.05 -25.00
CA ILE A 868 -24.90 36.67 -25.73
C ILE A 868 -25.50 37.53 -26.86
N ASP A 869 -24.76 38.56 -27.26
CA ASP A 869 -24.88 39.33 -28.50
C ASP A 869 -24.56 38.39 -29.70
N GLU A 870 -25.57 37.84 -30.38
CA GLU A 870 -25.36 36.85 -31.48
C GLU A 870 -25.13 37.52 -32.83
N ASP A 871 -23.87 37.74 -33.18
CA ASP A 871 -23.41 37.91 -34.56
C ASP A 871 -22.59 36.70 -35.05
N GLU A 872 -22.83 36.31 -36.30
CA GLU A 872 -22.08 35.37 -37.15
C GLU A 872 -21.79 33.92 -36.68
N ARG A 873 -22.69 32.99 -37.08
CA ARG A 873 -22.48 32.20 -38.33
C ARG A 873 -23.67 31.29 -38.66
N GLY A 874 -24.18 31.40 -39.89
CA GLY A 874 -25.41 30.73 -40.33
C GLY A 874 -25.21 29.33 -40.95
N LEU A 875 -26.34 28.64 -41.16
CA LEU A 875 -26.47 27.55 -42.11
C LEU A 875 -27.84 27.64 -42.79
N TRP A 876 -27.84 27.69 -44.13
CA TRP A 876 -29.00 27.97 -44.96
C TRP A 876 -29.93 26.76 -45.09
N ILE A 877 -31.25 27.00 -45.01
CA ILE A 877 -32.28 26.21 -45.70
C ILE A 877 -33.32 27.18 -46.26
N ASP A 878 -33.29 27.39 -47.57
CA ASP A 878 -34.30 28.18 -48.28
C ASP A 878 -35.65 27.47 -48.33
N THR A 879 -36.73 28.21 -48.07
CA THR A 879 -38.05 27.94 -48.66
C THR A 879 -38.72 29.28 -49.03
N PRO A 880 -39.45 29.36 -50.16
CA PRO A 880 -39.79 30.63 -50.79
C PRO A 880 -40.95 31.37 -50.12
N ALA A 881 -40.98 32.68 -50.36
CA ALA A 881 -42.03 33.57 -49.87
C ALA A 881 -43.40 33.31 -50.52
N CYS A 882 -44.47 33.53 -49.74
CA CYS A 882 -45.77 33.96 -50.23
C CYS A 882 -46.14 35.25 -49.48
N GLU A 883 -46.51 36.27 -50.24
CA GLU A 883 -46.79 37.62 -49.73
C GLU A 883 -48.20 37.78 -49.13
N ALA A 884 -48.38 38.93 -48.46
CA ALA A 884 -49.64 39.68 -48.34
C ALA A 884 -50.86 39.03 -47.66
N ALA A 885 -51.21 39.54 -46.47
CA ALA A 885 -52.31 40.51 -46.36
C ALA A 885 -52.45 41.05 -44.92
N ALA A 886 -52.36 42.37 -44.73
CA ALA A 886 -52.98 43.05 -43.60
C ALA A 886 -54.46 43.34 -43.93
N PRO A 887 -55.36 43.49 -42.93
CA PRO A 887 -55.66 44.82 -42.39
C PRO A 887 -55.66 44.86 -40.85
N SER A 888 -55.18 45.93 -40.19
CA SER A 888 -55.93 47.14 -39.80
C SER A 888 -57.09 46.86 -38.80
N SER A 889 -57.31 47.61 -37.70
CA SER A 889 -56.72 48.88 -37.24
C SER A 889 -57.17 49.23 -35.79
N ARG A 890 -56.61 50.32 -35.21
CA ARG A 890 -57.15 51.13 -34.06
C ARG A 890 -57.11 50.48 -32.65
N LEU A 891 -56.93 51.21 -31.52
CA LEU A 891 -56.57 52.62 -31.25
C LEU A 891 -56.21 52.81 -29.76
N LEU A 892 -55.45 53.88 -29.43
CA LEU A 892 -55.27 54.51 -28.08
C LEU A 892 -54.41 53.74 -27.06
N ARG A 893 -53.62 54.37 -26.17
CA ARG A 893 -53.45 55.82 -25.85
C ARG A 893 -52.04 56.10 -25.28
N HIS A 894 -51.50 57.30 -25.53
CA HIS A 894 -50.31 57.85 -24.83
C HIS A 894 -50.66 58.40 -23.44
N ALA A 895 -49.70 58.34 -22.51
CA ALA A 895 -49.47 59.31 -21.44
C ALA A 895 -48.00 59.25 -20.95
N ALA A 896 -47.43 60.40 -20.59
CA ALA A 896 -46.07 60.59 -20.02
C ALA A 896 -46.19 61.57 -18.80
N PRO A 897 -45.17 62.28 -18.26
CA PRO A 897 -43.70 62.16 -18.30
C PRO A 897 -43.04 62.36 -16.88
N LEU A 898 -41.77 62.81 -16.85
CA LEU A 898 -40.95 63.43 -15.75
C LEU A 898 -40.05 62.47 -14.93
N LEU A 899 -38.71 62.58 -14.77
CA LEU A 899 -37.60 63.59 -14.89
C LEU A 899 -37.03 64.15 -13.57
N ALA A 900 -35.69 64.31 -13.58
CA ALA A 900 -34.79 64.93 -12.58
C ALA A 900 -34.59 64.14 -11.26
N SER A 901 -33.42 64.12 -10.61
CA SER A 901 -32.11 64.80 -10.77
C SER A 901 -30.98 63.84 -10.29
N ARG A 902 -29.66 64.09 -10.29
CA ARG A 902 -28.88 65.34 -10.09
C ARG A 902 -27.40 65.09 -10.46
N CYS A 903 -26.72 66.07 -11.06
CA CYS A 903 -25.25 66.12 -11.19
C CYS A 903 -24.81 67.58 -11.34
N THR A 904 -23.82 68.05 -10.56
CA THR A 904 -22.86 69.13 -10.89
C THR A 904 -21.90 69.38 -9.72
N GLY A 905 -20.61 69.62 -10.02
CA GLY A 905 -19.54 69.98 -9.07
C GLY A 905 -18.22 69.26 -9.43
N ARG A 906 -17.45 69.65 -10.47
CA ARG A 906 -16.42 70.73 -10.48
C ARG A 906 -15.45 70.59 -9.28
N THR A 907 -14.12 70.46 -9.42
CA THR A 907 -13.14 70.84 -10.48
C THR A 907 -11.81 70.06 -10.34
N GLY A 908 -11.00 69.92 -11.40
CA GLY A 908 -9.52 70.01 -11.26
C GLY A 908 -8.61 69.10 -12.12
N ARG A 909 -7.88 69.73 -13.06
CA ARG A 909 -6.53 69.37 -13.61
C ARG A 909 -6.26 68.04 -14.35
N THR A 910 -5.96 68.20 -15.65
CA THR A 910 -4.72 67.77 -16.38
C THR A 910 -3.94 66.53 -15.90
N GLY A 911 -3.52 65.58 -16.75
CA GLY A 911 -3.63 65.48 -18.22
C GLY A 911 -2.72 64.36 -18.77
N GLY A 912 -2.83 64.05 -20.07
CA GLY A 912 -2.13 62.93 -20.74
C GLY A 912 -2.84 61.57 -20.54
N GLY A 913 -3.11 60.75 -21.56
CA GLY A 913 -2.79 60.85 -22.98
C GLY A 913 -1.97 59.65 -23.45
N LEU A 914 -2.65 58.62 -23.97
CA LEU A 914 -2.10 57.63 -24.91
C LEU A 914 -3.24 56.77 -25.49
N SER A 915 -3.29 56.70 -26.81
CA SER A 915 -4.14 55.84 -27.61
C SER A 915 -3.43 54.52 -27.93
N SER A 916 -4.17 53.52 -28.47
CA SER A 916 -3.71 52.47 -29.41
C SER A 916 -2.40 51.71 -29.08
N GLY A 917 -2.37 50.38 -28.99
CA GLY A 917 -3.23 49.40 -29.65
C GLY A 917 -2.39 48.49 -30.54
N ASN A 918 -2.21 47.24 -30.10
CA ASN A 918 -1.93 46.03 -30.87
C ASN A 918 -2.08 44.83 -29.92
#